data_AF-A0A3B8QZN3-F1
#
_entry.id   AF-A0A3B8QZN3-F1
#
_cell.length_a   1.000
_cell.length_b   1.000
_cell.length_c   1.000
_cell.angle_alpha   90.00
_cell.angle_beta   90.00
_cell.angle_gamma   90.00
#
_symmetry.space_group_name_H-M   'P 1'
#
loop_
_entity.id
_entity.type
_entity.pdbx_description
1 polymer ?
#
loop_
_entity_poly.entity_id
_entity_poly.type
_entity_poly.pdbx_seq_one_letter_code
_entity_poly.pdbx_strand_id
1 'polypeptide(L)'
;MEKDKVIYEDGDPIELPENAFRELAADEDYRPVMHPAHDYPEVTPYSVTLGLVLAVIFSAAAAYLGLRVGQVFEAAIPIAIIAVGLSGALKKNNPLGQNVMIQSIGACSGVIVAGAIFTLPALFILQGTYPEITVNFLEIFLSSLLGGILGILFFIPFRKYFVKEMHGKYPFPEATATTQVLMSSQAKGEAAGGQAKTLVIAALIGGIYDYVLATFGVWAENISTALTSWGSSLMEKTKLIVSCNTGAALLGLGYIVGLKYAFVIFAGSAFVWWVIIPLLGTYGSAELMALTPDAMFSEYARLIGIGGIAMAGVIGIIKSRGIIAQAAGLAVREFGGGASKEKPVRWQLDISMKHIVFFIAIALVVVLVFFWLGVLHNFWQALVAWVVVTVIAFLFTTVAANAIAIVGTNPVSGMTLMTLIVASAIFVGVGISGTSGMVASMVIGGVVCTALSMAGGFVTDLKIGYWLGSTPRKQETWKFVGTFVSAATVGGVVLLLNNVYGFTGPNALVAPQANAMAKVIEPIMMGGDTPWILYMTGAILALLLNWLGVPALAFCLGMFIPMSLNTPLLVGGAISWFVSTRSRNKELNDARRDRGTLISSGLIAGGALFGVFAALTRFAGFEYTSDMPVALNQGLGVIVYLLLILYLGWDSMRGKKA
;
A
#
# COMPACT_ATOMS: atom_id res chain seq x y z
N MET A 1 4.48 46.95 9.45
CA MET A 1 3.65 46.79 8.24
C MET A 1 2.67 45.68 8.54
N GLU A 2 1.41 46.03 8.80
CA GLU A 2 0.32 45.05 8.71
C GLU A 2 0.40 44.43 7.31
N LYS A 3 0.60 43.12 7.22
CA LYS A 3 0.32 42.43 5.96
C LYS A 3 -1.17 42.60 5.73
N ASP A 4 -1.52 43.41 4.74
CA ASP A 4 -2.91 43.58 4.31
C ASP A 4 -3.59 42.22 4.24
N LYS A 5 -4.73 42.09 4.92
CA LYS A 5 -5.59 40.92 4.74
C LYS A 5 -5.85 40.85 3.24
N VAL A 6 -5.36 39.81 2.57
CA VAL A 6 -5.67 39.57 1.16
C VAL A 6 -7.19 39.36 1.07
N ILE A 7 -7.90 40.41 0.66
CA ILE A 7 -9.34 40.36 0.40
C ILE A 7 -9.48 39.82 -1.01
N TYR A 8 -9.95 38.58 -1.13
CA TYR A 8 -10.27 37.97 -2.41
C TYR A 8 -11.64 38.49 -2.85
N GLU A 9 -11.69 39.28 -3.93
CA GLU A 9 -12.94 39.88 -4.45
C GLU A 9 -13.64 39.01 -5.51
N ASP A 10 -12.93 38.04 -6.12
CA ASP A 10 -13.48 37.18 -7.17
C ASP A 10 -14.17 35.91 -6.63
N GLY A 11 -15.04 35.29 -7.43
CA GLY A 11 -15.64 33.98 -7.14
C GLY A 11 -14.65 32.81 -7.15
N ASP A 12 -15.15 31.60 -6.90
CA ASP A 12 -14.32 30.37 -6.90
C ASP A 12 -13.73 30.12 -8.30
N PRO A 13 -12.41 29.93 -8.43
CA PRO A 13 -11.78 29.61 -9.71
C PRO A 13 -12.21 28.21 -10.18
N ILE A 14 -12.50 28.09 -11.47
CA ILE A 14 -12.92 26.84 -12.12
C ILE A 14 -11.71 25.89 -12.30
N GLU A 15 -10.52 26.47 -12.46
CA GLU A 15 -9.26 25.77 -12.63
C GLU A 15 -8.34 26.00 -11.43
N LEU A 16 -7.32 25.15 -11.29
CA LEU A 16 -6.29 25.38 -10.26
C LEU A 16 -5.51 26.66 -10.59
N PRO A 17 -5.17 27.48 -9.59
CA PRO A 17 -4.28 28.61 -9.78
C PRO A 17 -2.96 28.19 -10.43
N GLU A 18 -2.41 29.02 -11.32
CA GLU A 18 -1.13 28.75 -12.01
C GLU A 18 0.01 28.48 -11.01
N ASN A 19 -0.04 29.12 -9.85
CA ASN A 19 0.95 28.98 -8.80
C ASN A 19 0.75 27.75 -7.88
N ALA A 20 -0.21 26.86 -8.16
CA ALA A 20 -0.45 25.66 -7.34
C ALA A 20 0.71 24.66 -7.34
N PHE A 21 1.48 24.60 -8.43
CA PHE A 21 2.53 23.60 -8.64
C PHE A 21 3.95 24.18 -8.76
N ARG A 22 4.13 25.49 -8.52
CA ARG A 22 5.44 26.14 -8.54
C ARG A 22 5.73 26.82 -7.21
N GLU A 23 7.01 27.07 -6.95
CA GLU A 23 7.43 27.86 -5.80
C GLU A 23 6.86 29.29 -5.90
N LEU A 24 6.36 29.80 -4.76
CA LEU A 24 5.82 31.14 -4.66
C LEU A 24 6.97 32.16 -4.61
N ALA A 25 6.80 33.28 -5.32
CA ALA A 25 7.70 34.42 -5.15
C ALA A 25 7.56 35.03 -3.73
N ALA A 26 8.52 35.85 -3.31
CA ALA A 26 8.55 36.40 -1.95
C ALA A 26 7.34 37.29 -1.60
N ASP A 27 6.70 37.85 -2.62
CA ASP A 27 5.51 38.71 -2.60
C ASP A 27 4.22 37.99 -3.04
N GLU A 28 4.29 36.68 -3.31
CA GLU A 28 3.16 35.91 -3.83
C GLU A 28 2.52 35.04 -2.74
N ASP A 29 1.20 35.17 -2.58
CA ASP A 29 0.40 34.32 -1.69
C ASP A 29 -0.43 33.31 -2.49
N TYR A 30 -0.50 32.08 -2.00
CA TYR A 30 -1.34 31.05 -2.60
C TYR A 30 -2.82 31.26 -2.26
N ARG A 31 -3.68 31.28 -3.28
CA ARG A 31 -5.15 31.31 -3.16
C ARG A 31 -5.73 29.92 -3.40
N PRO A 32 -6.45 29.29 -2.44
CA PRO A 32 -7.09 28.00 -2.69
C PRO A 32 -8.34 28.12 -3.56
N VAL A 33 -8.80 26.99 -4.11
CA VAL A 33 -10.01 26.92 -4.95
C VAL A 33 -11.29 27.30 -4.20
N MET A 34 -11.56 26.68 -3.05
CA MET A 34 -12.72 27.04 -2.23
C MET A 34 -12.44 28.34 -1.47
N HIS A 35 -13.25 29.37 -1.74
CA HIS A 35 -13.08 30.70 -1.17
C HIS A 35 -12.89 30.67 0.36
N PRO A 36 -11.90 31.37 0.93
CA PRO A 36 -11.69 31.39 2.37
C PRO A 36 -12.85 31.99 3.18
N ALA A 37 -13.63 32.89 2.59
CA ALA A 37 -14.75 33.58 3.25
C ALA A 37 -16.09 32.81 3.18
N HIS A 38 -16.22 31.83 2.29
CA HIS A 38 -17.44 31.01 2.19
C HIS A 38 -17.36 29.80 3.11
N ASP A 39 -18.50 29.41 3.69
CA ASP A 39 -18.63 28.14 4.42
C ASP A 39 -19.15 27.06 3.47
N TYR A 40 -18.29 26.10 3.16
CA TYR A 40 -18.63 25.00 2.27
C TYR A 40 -19.13 23.80 3.07
N PRO A 41 -20.13 23.07 2.57
CA PRO A 41 -20.49 21.78 3.14
C PRO A 41 -19.34 20.82 2.90
N GLU A 42 -18.52 20.59 3.92
CA GLU A 42 -17.41 19.62 3.88
C GLU A 42 -17.83 18.32 4.58
N VAL A 43 -18.27 18.45 5.83
CA VAL A 43 -18.73 17.35 6.68
C VAL A 43 -20.25 17.34 6.64
N THR A 44 -20.82 16.39 5.91
CA THR A 44 -22.26 16.15 5.82
C THR A 44 -22.53 14.67 6.09
N PRO A 45 -23.77 14.28 6.42
CA PRO A 45 -24.12 12.86 6.50
C PRO A 45 -23.75 12.10 5.21
N TYR A 46 -23.87 12.74 4.04
CA TYR A 46 -23.44 12.16 2.77
C TYR A 46 -21.93 11.93 2.71
N SER A 47 -21.10 12.94 2.98
CA SER A 47 -19.65 12.80 2.84
C SER A 47 -19.05 11.83 3.86
N VAL A 48 -19.58 11.85 5.09
CA VAL A 48 -19.16 10.94 6.16
C VAL A 48 -19.58 9.51 5.86
N THR A 49 -20.87 9.26 5.59
CA THR A 49 -21.36 7.90 5.34
C THR A 49 -20.67 7.28 4.13
N LEU A 50 -20.56 8.02 3.02
CA LEU A 50 -19.89 7.52 1.83
C LEU A 50 -18.40 7.29 2.07
N GLY A 51 -17.70 8.21 2.75
CA GLY A 51 -16.29 8.04 3.10
C GLY A 51 -16.05 6.79 3.95
N LEU A 52 -16.90 6.52 4.94
CA LEU A 52 -16.79 5.33 5.80
C LEU A 52 -17.11 4.04 5.05
N VAL A 53 -18.14 4.04 4.18
CA VAL A 53 -18.47 2.90 3.33
C VAL A 53 -17.29 2.57 2.41
N LEU A 54 -16.69 3.58 1.78
CA LEU A 54 -15.52 3.39 0.92
C LEU A 54 -14.29 2.95 1.74
N ALA A 55 -14.12 3.42 2.97
CA ALA A 55 -13.07 2.95 3.86
C ALA A 55 -13.19 1.43 4.11
N VAL A 56 -14.39 0.91 4.43
CA VAL A 56 -14.61 -0.54 4.62
C VAL A 56 -14.31 -1.32 3.34
N ILE A 57 -14.92 -0.89 2.22
CA ILE A 57 -14.80 -1.56 0.92
C ILE A 57 -13.32 -1.64 0.50
N PHE A 58 -12.64 -0.49 0.45
CA PHE A 58 -11.25 -0.46 0.02
C PHE A 58 -10.29 -1.08 1.04
N SER A 59 -10.61 -1.09 2.34
CA SER A 59 -9.79 -1.81 3.33
C SER A 59 -9.82 -3.30 3.08
N ALA A 60 -11.00 -3.87 2.80
CA ALA A 60 -11.13 -5.28 2.49
C ALA A 60 -10.41 -5.65 1.19
N ALA A 61 -10.61 -4.85 0.14
CA ALA A 61 -9.94 -5.03 -1.15
C ALA A 61 -8.42 -4.95 -1.02
N ALA A 62 -7.91 -3.90 -0.38
CA ALA A 62 -6.48 -3.69 -0.19
C ALA A 62 -5.86 -4.81 0.65
N ALA A 63 -6.54 -5.28 1.71
CA ALA A 63 -6.03 -6.34 2.56
C ALA A 63 -5.93 -7.67 1.80
N TYR A 64 -6.98 -8.03 1.05
CA TYR A 64 -7.00 -9.23 0.22
C TYR A 64 -5.88 -9.22 -0.83
N LEU A 65 -5.80 -8.15 -1.63
CA LEU A 65 -4.80 -8.06 -2.69
C LEU A 65 -3.38 -7.99 -2.10
N GLY A 66 -3.20 -7.22 -1.03
CA GLY A 66 -1.91 -7.08 -0.37
C GLY A 66 -1.40 -8.39 0.23
N LEU A 67 -2.29 -9.22 0.78
CA LEU A 67 -1.94 -10.57 1.25
C LEU A 67 -1.71 -11.56 0.10
N ARG A 68 -2.44 -11.42 -1.01
CA ARG A 68 -2.29 -12.32 -2.16
C ARG A 68 -1.00 -12.05 -2.96
N VAL A 69 -0.64 -10.78 -3.12
CA VAL A 69 0.40 -10.33 -4.06
C VAL A 69 1.61 -9.71 -3.35
N GLY A 70 1.48 -9.35 -2.08
CA GLY A 70 2.55 -8.69 -1.32
C GLY A 70 2.71 -7.20 -1.65
N GLN A 71 1.72 -6.59 -2.30
CA GLN A 71 1.70 -5.16 -2.63
C GLN A 71 0.31 -4.57 -2.37
N VAL A 72 0.28 -3.42 -1.70
CA VAL A 72 -0.96 -2.66 -1.49
C VAL A 72 -1.05 -1.58 -2.57
N PHE A 73 -2.24 -1.42 -3.14
CA PHE A 73 -2.53 -0.35 -4.08
C PHE A 73 -3.10 0.87 -3.35
N GLU A 74 -2.85 2.05 -3.91
CA GLU A 74 -3.36 3.29 -3.35
C GLU A 74 -4.84 3.50 -3.68
N ALA A 75 -5.65 3.80 -2.67
CA ALA A 75 -7.10 3.91 -2.78
C ALA A 75 -7.58 5.36 -2.99
N ALA A 76 -6.75 6.37 -2.70
CA ALA A 76 -7.12 7.78 -2.76
C ALA A 76 -7.70 8.21 -4.13
N ILE A 77 -7.02 7.89 -5.24
CA ILE A 77 -7.47 8.26 -6.60
C ILE A 77 -8.80 7.57 -6.96
N PRO A 78 -8.93 6.22 -6.85
CA PRO A 78 -10.21 5.55 -7.08
C PRO A 78 -11.36 6.12 -6.26
N ILE A 79 -11.13 6.40 -4.97
CA ILE A 79 -12.14 6.95 -4.07
C ILE A 79 -12.53 8.37 -4.49
N ALA A 80 -11.58 9.20 -4.89
CA ALA A 80 -11.86 10.53 -5.43
C ALA A 80 -12.73 10.47 -6.70
N ILE A 81 -12.44 9.54 -7.62
CA ILE A 81 -13.25 9.34 -8.83
C ILE A 81 -14.69 8.93 -8.49
N ILE A 82 -14.87 8.01 -7.54
CA ILE A 82 -16.19 7.57 -7.07
C ILE A 82 -16.93 8.74 -6.41
N ALA A 83 -16.25 9.52 -5.57
CA ALA A 83 -16.82 10.70 -4.91
C ALA A 83 -17.33 11.73 -5.94
N VAL A 84 -16.50 12.07 -6.93
CA VAL A 84 -16.84 12.98 -8.04
C VAL A 84 -18.02 12.42 -8.84
N GLY A 85 -17.94 11.16 -9.28
CA GLY A 85 -18.99 10.51 -10.06
C GLY A 85 -20.35 10.47 -9.36
N LEU A 86 -20.36 10.06 -8.09
CA LEU A 86 -21.59 9.93 -7.32
C LEU A 86 -22.18 11.29 -6.96
N SER A 87 -21.33 12.28 -6.66
CA SER A 87 -21.78 13.65 -6.42
C SER A 87 -22.40 14.28 -7.68
N GLY A 88 -21.84 14.00 -8.87
CA GLY A 88 -22.40 14.40 -10.15
C GLY A 88 -23.72 13.70 -10.49
N ALA A 89 -23.80 12.38 -10.28
CA ALA A 89 -25.02 11.59 -10.50
C ALA A 89 -26.17 12.04 -9.58
N LEU A 90 -25.86 12.36 -8.33
CA LEU A 90 -26.81 12.89 -7.34
C LEU A 90 -27.06 14.39 -7.49
N LYS A 91 -26.46 15.05 -8.49
CA LYS A 91 -26.59 16.50 -8.75
C LYS A 91 -26.37 17.35 -7.49
N LYS A 92 -25.36 17.00 -6.69
CA LYS A 92 -25.05 17.74 -5.45
C LYS A 92 -24.55 19.14 -5.79
N ASN A 93 -25.06 20.14 -5.08
CA ASN A 93 -24.56 21.51 -5.18
C ASN A 93 -23.21 21.63 -4.45
N ASN A 94 -22.23 22.30 -5.07
CA ASN A 94 -20.88 22.54 -4.54
C ASN A 94 -20.24 21.31 -3.87
N PRO A 95 -20.06 20.19 -4.60
CA PRO A 95 -19.66 18.92 -4.00
C PRO A 95 -18.18 18.84 -3.61
N LEU A 96 -17.34 19.80 -4.02
CA LEU A 96 -15.88 19.72 -3.88
C LEU A 96 -15.44 19.46 -2.44
N GLY A 97 -15.94 20.23 -1.47
CA GLY A 97 -15.63 20.03 -0.04
C GLY A 97 -16.07 18.67 0.49
N GLN A 98 -17.23 18.17 0.06
CA GLN A 98 -17.73 16.84 0.42
C GLN A 98 -16.84 15.74 -0.18
N ASN A 99 -16.41 15.89 -1.44
CA ASN A 99 -15.58 14.94 -2.15
C ASN A 99 -14.17 14.85 -1.55
N VAL A 100 -13.60 15.98 -1.10
CA VAL A 100 -12.33 15.99 -0.34
C VAL A 100 -12.48 15.19 0.96
N MET A 101 -13.58 15.38 1.70
CA MET A 101 -13.81 14.62 2.94
C MET A 101 -14.04 13.12 2.68
N ILE A 102 -14.76 12.75 1.63
CA ILE A 102 -14.96 11.35 1.22
C ILE A 102 -13.61 10.71 0.90
N GLN A 103 -12.76 11.39 0.11
CA GLN A 103 -11.43 10.92 -0.24
C GLN A 103 -10.54 10.78 1.00
N SER A 104 -10.47 11.80 1.86
CA SER A 104 -9.62 11.79 3.06
C SER A 104 -10.02 10.68 4.04
N ILE A 105 -11.32 10.49 4.32
CA ILE A 105 -11.81 9.41 5.19
C ILE A 105 -11.55 8.05 4.54
N GLY A 106 -11.91 7.90 3.26
CA GLY A 106 -11.78 6.65 2.53
C GLY A 106 -10.32 6.21 2.34
N ALA A 107 -9.39 7.15 2.16
CA ALA A 107 -7.96 6.88 1.98
C ALA A 107 -7.31 6.26 3.23
N CYS A 108 -7.96 6.32 4.41
CA CYS A 108 -7.51 5.55 5.58
C CYS A 108 -7.39 4.04 5.28
N SER A 109 -8.18 3.54 4.33
CA SER A 109 -8.18 2.13 3.96
C SER A 109 -6.80 1.62 3.55
N GLY A 110 -6.20 2.21 2.51
CA GLY A 110 -4.91 1.78 1.96
C GLY A 110 -3.77 1.92 2.97
N VAL A 111 -3.71 3.04 3.69
CA VAL A 111 -2.62 3.33 4.63
C VAL A 111 -2.66 2.50 5.91
N ILE A 112 -3.86 2.20 6.43
CA ILE A 112 -3.98 1.30 7.60
C ILE A 112 -3.66 -0.12 7.19
N VAL A 113 -4.18 -0.57 6.05
CA VAL A 113 -3.91 -1.91 5.53
C VAL A 113 -2.43 -2.13 5.28
N ALA A 114 -1.74 -1.20 4.62
CA ALA A 114 -0.31 -1.31 4.34
C ALA A 114 0.52 -1.48 5.61
N GLY A 115 0.19 -0.77 6.69
CA GLY A 115 0.86 -0.91 7.98
C GLY A 115 0.57 -2.25 8.68
N ALA A 116 -0.67 -2.73 8.59
CA ALA A 116 -1.13 -3.91 9.29
C ALA A 116 -0.68 -5.22 8.63
N ILE A 117 -0.91 -5.39 7.32
CA ILE A 117 -0.80 -6.70 6.65
C ILE A 117 0.65 -7.13 6.39
N PHE A 118 1.62 -6.22 6.50
CA PHE A 118 3.02 -6.56 6.30
C PHE A 118 3.64 -7.28 7.49
N THR A 119 3.07 -7.13 8.68
CA THR A 119 3.65 -7.64 9.93
C THR A 119 2.70 -8.56 10.67
N LEU A 120 1.45 -8.16 10.87
CA LEU A 120 0.52 -8.88 11.74
C LEU A 120 0.14 -10.28 11.21
N PRO A 121 -0.04 -10.50 9.89
CA PRO A 121 -0.27 -11.84 9.35
C PRO A 121 0.89 -12.81 9.59
N ALA A 122 2.10 -12.30 9.86
CA ALA A 122 3.26 -13.12 10.18
C ALA A 122 3.05 -13.92 11.48
N LEU A 123 2.23 -13.42 12.40
CA LEU A 123 1.87 -14.12 13.63
C LEU A 123 1.18 -15.46 13.33
N PHE A 124 0.27 -15.49 12.35
CA PHE A 124 -0.38 -16.74 11.93
C PHE A 124 0.60 -17.69 11.22
N ILE A 125 1.55 -17.14 10.46
CA ILE A 125 2.59 -17.94 9.82
C ILE A 125 3.48 -18.59 10.88
N LEU A 126 3.88 -17.82 11.89
CA LEU A 126 4.67 -18.31 13.02
C LEU A 126 3.89 -19.27 13.91
N GLN A 127 2.57 -19.08 14.08
CA GLN A 127 1.69 -20.00 14.79
C GLN A 127 1.70 -21.42 14.17
N GLY A 128 1.90 -21.53 12.85
CA GLY A 128 2.07 -22.82 12.19
C GLY A 128 3.30 -23.61 12.66
N THR A 129 4.36 -22.92 13.11
CA THR A 129 5.57 -23.53 13.69
C THR A 129 5.53 -23.58 15.22
N TYR A 130 4.92 -22.58 15.85
CA TYR A 130 4.83 -22.38 17.30
C TYR A 130 3.37 -22.24 17.74
N PRO A 131 2.66 -23.35 17.99
CA PRO A 131 1.22 -23.36 18.28
C PRO A 131 0.79 -22.55 19.52
N GLU A 132 1.72 -22.25 20.42
CA GLU A 132 1.49 -21.41 21.60
C GLU A 132 1.27 -19.93 21.27
N ILE A 133 1.61 -19.48 20.06
CA ILE A 133 1.31 -18.12 19.59
C ILE A 133 -0.20 -18.01 19.40
N THR A 134 -0.84 -17.17 20.20
CA THR A 134 -2.25 -16.80 20.02
C THR A 134 -2.34 -15.54 19.19
N VAL A 135 -3.20 -15.53 18.17
CA VAL A 135 -3.45 -14.33 17.37
C VAL A 135 -4.88 -13.86 17.59
N ASN A 136 -5.01 -12.67 18.19
CA ASN A 136 -6.32 -12.14 18.57
C ASN A 136 -6.76 -11.01 17.64
N PHE A 137 -8.07 -10.94 17.34
CA PHE A 137 -8.65 -9.79 16.63
C PHE A 137 -8.26 -8.47 17.29
N LEU A 138 -8.31 -8.42 18.62
CA LEU A 138 -8.00 -7.21 19.38
C LEU A 138 -6.55 -6.77 19.22
N GLU A 139 -5.58 -7.69 19.13
CA GLU A 139 -4.18 -7.34 18.88
C GLU A 139 -4.02 -6.72 17.51
N ILE A 140 -4.62 -7.32 16.47
CA ILE A 140 -4.54 -6.79 15.11
C ILE A 140 -5.22 -5.43 15.02
N PHE A 141 -6.43 -5.34 15.58
CA PHE A 141 -7.25 -4.14 15.60
C PHE A 141 -6.57 -3.01 16.38
N LEU A 142 -6.14 -3.24 17.62
CA LEU A 142 -5.52 -2.22 18.46
C LEU A 142 -4.13 -1.83 17.94
N SER A 143 -3.32 -2.77 17.45
CA SER A 143 -2.03 -2.46 16.82
C SER A 143 -2.21 -1.50 15.65
N SER A 144 -3.14 -1.82 14.73
CA SER A 144 -3.45 -1.00 13.56
C SER A 144 -4.07 0.35 13.95
N LEU A 145 -5.01 0.35 14.90
CA LEU A 145 -5.69 1.56 15.38
C LEU A 145 -4.72 2.52 16.07
N LEU A 146 -3.94 2.03 17.03
CA LEU A 146 -2.98 2.84 17.78
C LEU A 146 -1.88 3.38 16.87
N GLY A 147 -1.39 2.55 15.94
CA GLY A 147 -0.47 3.01 14.91
C GLY A 147 -1.06 4.14 14.08
N GLY A 148 -2.28 3.98 13.56
CA GLY A 148 -2.96 5.03 12.80
C GLY A 148 -3.18 6.32 13.61
N ILE A 149 -3.60 6.21 14.87
CA ILE A 149 -3.77 7.35 15.78
C ILE A 149 -2.44 8.09 16.01
N LEU A 150 -1.37 7.36 16.31
CA LEU A 150 -0.02 7.93 16.47
C LEU A 150 0.46 8.60 15.19
N GLY A 151 0.21 7.99 14.03
CA GLY A 151 0.54 8.55 12.72
C GLY A 151 -0.11 9.92 12.49
N ILE A 152 -1.42 10.03 12.77
CA ILE A 152 -2.15 11.30 12.67
C ILE A 152 -1.56 12.32 13.66
N LEU A 153 -1.47 11.95 14.94
CA LEU A 153 -1.08 12.88 16.00
C LEU A 153 0.36 13.38 15.89
N PHE A 154 1.31 12.50 15.53
CA PHE A 154 2.70 12.88 15.33
C PHE A 154 2.90 13.72 14.07
N PHE A 155 2.03 13.58 13.06
CA PHE A 155 2.17 14.34 11.82
C PHE A 155 1.61 15.78 11.91
N ILE A 156 0.51 16.00 12.63
CA ILE A 156 -0.16 17.32 12.70
C ILE A 156 0.81 18.49 12.99
N PRO A 157 1.77 18.40 13.93
CA PRO A 157 2.75 19.48 14.16
C PRO A 157 3.55 19.88 12.92
N PHE A 158 3.81 18.93 12.02
CA PHE A 158 4.61 19.15 10.81
C PHE A 158 3.80 19.58 9.59
N ARG A 159 2.45 19.62 9.69
CA ARG A 159 1.57 19.99 8.57
C ARG A 159 2.01 21.30 7.92
N LYS A 160 2.19 22.36 8.71
CA LYS A 160 2.51 23.71 8.18
C LYS A 160 3.80 23.70 7.38
N TYR A 161 4.84 23.04 7.90
CA TYR A 161 6.11 22.88 7.20
C TYR A 161 5.94 22.21 5.83
N PHE A 162 5.36 21.02 5.78
CA PHE A 162 5.26 20.25 4.53
C PHE A 162 4.26 20.85 3.53
N VAL A 163 3.13 21.35 4.01
CA VAL A 163 1.99 21.71 3.17
C VAL A 163 2.04 23.18 2.74
N LYS A 164 2.43 24.09 3.65
CA LYS A 164 2.46 25.53 3.43
C LYS A 164 3.86 26.05 3.15
N GLU A 165 4.83 25.81 4.04
CA GLU A 165 6.17 26.41 3.92
C GLU A 165 6.98 25.85 2.75
N MET A 166 6.85 24.55 2.49
CA MET A 166 7.50 23.86 1.37
C MET A 166 6.62 23.82 0.11
N HIS A 167 5.63 24.71 0.00
CA HIS A 167 4.77 24.79 -1.17
C HIS A 167 5.60 25.08 -2.44
N GLY A 168 5.33 24.31 -3.50
CA GLY A 168 6.04 24.43 -4.79
C GLY A 168 7.46 23.85 -4.82
N LYS A 169 8.09 23.63 -3.66
CA LYS A 169 9.38 22.92 -3.55
C LYS A 169 9.21 21.41 -3.63
N TYR A 170 8.15 20.90 -2.99
CA TYR A 170 7.79 19.50 -3.07
C TYR A 170 6.78 19.25 -4.19
N PRO A 171 7.04 18.28 -5.10
CA PRO A 171 6.19 18.02 -6.24
C PRO A 171 4.82 17.41 -5.88
N PHE A 172 4.73 16.61 -4.81
CA PHE A 172 3.50 15.92 -4.40
C PHE A 172 2.73 15.30 -5.58
N PRO A 173 3.33 14.34 -6.33
CA PRO A 173 2.74 13.84 -7.57
C PRO A 173 1.38 13.15 -7.35
N GLU A 174 1.23 12.42 -6.25
CA GLU A 174 -0.01 11.72 -5.89
C GLU A 174 -1.13 12.70 -5.51
N ALA A 175 -0.81 13.68 -4.67
CA ALA A 175 -1.76 14.73 -4.32
C ALA A 175 -2.20 15.49 -5.57
N THR A 176 -1.27 15.74 -6.51
CA THR A 176 -1.53 16.45 -7.76
C THR A 176 -2.57 15.70 -8.60
N ALA A 177 -2.34 14.39 -8.81
CA ALA A 177 -3.27 13.54 -9.55
C ALA A 177 -4.66 13.50 -8.89
N THR A 178 -4.72 13.33 -7.57
CA THR A 178 -5.99 13.29 -6.82
C THR A 178 -6.72 14.63 -6.87
N THR A 179 -5.98 15.74 -6.80
CA THR A 179 -6.54 17.10 -6.89
C THR A 179 -7.13 17.35 -8.28
N GLN A 180 -6.45 16.92 -9.34
CA GLN A 180 -6.96 17.03 -10.71
C GLN A 180 -8.29 16.26 -10.89
N VAL A 181 -8.37 15.06 -10.31
CA VAL A 181 -9.63 14.29 -10.29
C VAL A 181 -10.72 15.06 -9.55
N LEU A 182 -10.44 15.54 -8.33
CA LEU A 182 -11.44 16.26 -7.53
C LEU A 182 -11.92 17.55 -8.22
N MET A 183 -11.01 18.27 -8.89
CA MET A 183 -11.32 19.46 -9.68
C MET A 183 -12.23 19.17 -10.88
N SER A 184 -12.20 17.96 -11.45
CA SER A 184 -13.12 17.59 -12.52
C SER A 184 -14.60 17.65 -12.10
N SER A 185 -14.91 17.65 -10.79
CA SER A 185 -16.28 17.88 -10.29
C SER A 185 -16.79 19.31 -10.47
N GLN A 186 -15.89 20.28 -10.69
CA GLN A 186 -16.23 21.69 -10.93
C GLN A 186 -16.47 21.98 -12.42
N ALA A 187 -15.91 21.16 -13.32
CA ALA A 187 -16.12 21.28 -14.75
C ALA A 187 -17.58 20.94 -15.10
N LYS A 188 -18.40 21.95 -15.46
CA LYS A 188 -19.77 21.74 -15.93
C LYS A 188 -19.75 21.00 -17.28
N GLY A 189 -20.03 19.70 -17.30
CA GLY A 189 -20.16 18.91 -18.54
C GLY A 189 -20.23 17.39 -18.34
N GLU A 190 -20.55 16.64 -19.42
CA GLU A 190 -20.65 15.17 -19.43
C GLU A 190 -19.31 14.44 -19.13
N ALA A 191 -18.18 15.16 -19.18
CA ALA A 191 -16.84 14.59 -19.02
C ALA A 191 -16.59 13.95 -17.63
N ALA A 192 -17.13 14.54 -16.55
CA ALA A 192 -16.96 14.02 -15.19
C ALA A 192 -17.73 12.70 -14.94
N GLY A 193 -18.91 12.55 -15.55
CA GLY A 193 -19.69 11.30 -15.48
C GLY A 193 -19.05 10.15 -16.26
N GLY A 194 -18.31 10.45 -17.33
CA GLY A 194 -17.63 9.46 -18.16
C GLY A 194 -16.52 8.71 -17.44
N GLN A 195 -15.71 9.38 -16.62
CA GLN A 195 -14.61 8.75 -15.88
C GLN A 195 -15.13 7.80 -14.79
N ALA A 196 -16.09 8.26 -13.98
CA ALA A 196 -16.70 7.42 -12.94
C ALA A 196 -17.41 6.20 -13.55
N LYS A 197 -18.13 6.38 -14.67
CA LYS A 197 -18.73 5.27 -15.42
C LYS A 197 -17.67 4.28 -15.90
N THR A 198 -16.55 4.77 -16.44
CA THR A 198 -15.43 3.91 -16.89
C THR A 198 -14.85 3.10 -15.73
N LEU A 199 -14.63 3.72 -14.56
CA LEU A 199 -14.14 3.02 -13.37
C LEU A 199 -15.12 1.95 -12.90
N VAL A 200 -16.41 2.26 -12.79
CA VAL A 200 -17.43 1.29 -12.35
C VAL A 200 -17.53 0.12 -13.31
N ILE A 201 -17.53 0.38 -14.62
CA ILE A 201 -17.55 -0.70 -15.63
C ILE A 201 -16.30 -1.55 -15.51
N ALA A 202 -15.11 -0.95 -15.39
CA ALA A 202 -13.87 -1.70 -15.22
C ALA A 202 -13.86 -2.50 -13.91
N ALA A 203 -14.41 -1.96 -12.81
CA ALA A 203 -14.58 -2.69 -11.56
C ALA A 203 -15.53 -3.86 -11.67
N LEU A 204 -16.64 -3.73 -12.40
CA LEU A 204 -17.55 -4.86 -12.65
C LEU A 204 -16.88 -5.91 -13.54
N ILE A 205 -16.16 -5.51 -14.59
CA ILE A 205 -15.42 -6.44 -15.46
C ILE A 205 -14.39 -7.21 -14.64
N GLY A 206 -13.50 -6.52 -13.92
CA GLY A 206 -12.46 -7.15 -13.11
C GLY A 206 -13.04 -7.98 -11.97
N GLY A 207 -14.10 -7.49 -11.32
CA GLY A 207 -14.76 -8.18 -10.21
C GLY A 207 -15.48 -9.45 -10.64
N ILE A 208 -16.31 -9.40 -11.69
CA ILE A 208 -16.97 -10.59 -12.23
C ILE A 208 -15.93 -11.58 -12.75
N TYR A 209 -14.91 -11.10 -13.46
CA TYR A 209 -13.83 -11.93 -13.96
C TYR A 209 -13.13 -12.71 -12.82
N ASP A 210 -12.63 -12.00 -11.80
CA ASP A 210 -11.88 -12.64 -10.70
C ASP A 210 -12.79 -13.48 -9.79
N TYR A 211 -14.06 -13.09 -9.61
CA TYR A 211 -15.04 -13.90 -8.86
C TYR A 211 -15.33 -15.22 -9.54
N VAL A 212 -15.62 -15.17 -10.84
CA VAL A 212 -15.96 -16.36 -11.62
C VAL A 212 -14.76 -17.31 -11.67
N LEU A 213 -13.55 -16.76 -11.79
CA LEU A 213 -12.30 -17.50 -11.70
C LEU A 213 -12.10 -18.15 -10.32
N ALA A 214 -12.19 -17.36 -9.24
CA ALA A 214 -11.91 -17.83 -7.88
C ALA A 214 -12.99 -18.77 -7.31
N THR A 215 -14.24 -18.62 -7.74
CA THR A 215 -15.39 -19.38 -7.20
C THR A 215 -15.69 -20.61 -8.03
N PHE A 216 -15.65 -20.51 -9.36
CA PHE A 216 -16.06 -21.60 -10.25
C PHE A 216 -14.89 -22.26 -11.00
N GLY A 217 -13.70 -21.67 -11.03
CA GLY A 217 -12.54 -22.27 -11.71
C GLY A 217 -12.80 -22.59 -13.19
N VAL A 218 -13.67 -21.81 -13.85
CA VAL A 218 -14.09 -22.06 -15.24
C VAL A 218 -12.96 -21.88 -16.26
N TRP A 219 -11.86 -21.24 -15.88
CA TRP A 219 -10.60 -21.27 -16.60
C TRP A 219 -9.43 -21.32 -15.62
N ALA A 220 -8.22 -21.56 -16.13
CA ALA A 220 -7.03 -21.67 -15.31
C ALA A 220 -6.67 -20.33 -14.67
N GLU A 221 -6.63 -20.30 -13.34
CA GLU A 221 -6.12 -19.13 -12.60
C GLU A 221 -4.62 -18.94 -12.84
N ASN A 222 -3.87 -20.05 -12.84
CA ASN A 222 -2.44 -20.07 -13.12
C ASN A 222 -2.21 -20.85 -14.41
N ILE A 223 -1.79 -20.15 -15.46
CA ILE A 223 -1.30 -20.76 -16.68
C ILE A 223 0.12 -21.24 -16.41
N SER A 224 0.42 -22.50 -16.75
CA SER A 224 1.77 -23.06 -16.57
C SER A 224 2.16 -23.95 -17.73
N THR A 225 3.38 -23.74 -18.22
CA THR A 225 4.02 -24.62 -19.21
C THR A 225 4.15 -26.05 -18.71
N ALA A 226 4.32 -26.27 -17.40
CA ALA A 226 4.40 -27.60 -16.79
C ALA A 226 3.16 -28.47 -17.03
N LEU A 227 2.00 -27.85 -17.33
CA LEU A 227 0.74 -28.54 -17.60
C LEU A 227 0.54 -28.87 -19.09
N THR A 228 1.54 -28.58 -19.92
CA THR A 228 1.57 -28.95 -21.35
C THR A 228 2.56 -30.08 -21.57
N SER A 229 2.34 -30.93 -22.58
CA SER A 229 3.19 -32.10 -22.85
C SER A 229 4.66 -31.74 -23.17
N TRP A 230 4.88 -30.64 -23.89
CA TRP A 230 6.24 -30.17 -24.19
C TRP A 230 6.89 -29.51 -22.97
N GLY A 231 6.12 -28.78 -22.17
CA GLY A 231 6.63 -28.08 -21.00
C GLY A 231 6.87 -29.01 -19.80
N SER A 232 6.10 -30.10 -19.66
CA SER A 232 6.41 -31.15 -18.68
C SER A 232 7.74 -31.84 -18.99
N SER A 233 8.00 -32.15 -20.27
CA SER A 233 9.28 -32.70 -20.72
C SER A 233 10.46 -31.73 -20.50
N LEU A 234 10.22 -30.42 -20.66
CA LEU A 234 11.22 -29.40 -20.37
C LEU A 234 11.49 -29.31 -18.85
N MET A 235 10.43 -29.26 -18.04
CA MET A 235 10.51 -29.24 -16.58
C MET A 235 11.24 -30.46 -16.03
N GLU A 236 11.00 -31.66 -16.55
CA GLU A 236 11.71 -32.87 -16.10
C GLU A 236 13.22 -32.79 -16.35
N LYS A 237 13.63 -32.23 -17.49
CA LYS A 237 15.05 -32.16 -17.89
C LYS A 237 15.80 -31.00 -17.27
N THR A 238 15.15 -29.84 -17.13
CA THR A 238 15.84 -28.58 -16.77
C THR A 238 15.22 -27.89 -15.57
N LYS A 239 14.13 -28.42 -15.01
CA LYS A 239 13.32 -27.79 -13.95
C LYS A 239 12.79 -26.41 -14.32
N LEU A 240 12.87 -26.02 -15.60
CA LEU A 240 12.42 -24.71 -16.08
C LEU A 240 10.90 -24.68 -16.23
N ILE A 241 10.28 -23.68 -15.61
CA ILE A 241 8.84 -23.42 -15.71
C ILE A 241 8.63 -21.96 -16.09
N VAL A 242 7.71 -21.74 -17.03
CA VAL A 242 7.08 -20.43 -17.28
C VAL A 242 5.64 -20.51 -16.81
N SER A 243 5.22 -19.54 -15.99
CA SER A 243 3.87 -19.46 -15.47
C SER A 243 3.36 -18.01 -15.43
N CYS A 244 2.04 -17.85 -15.53
CA CYS A 244 1.38 -16.55 -15.53
C CYS A 244 -0.01 -16.68 -14.89
N ASN A 245 -0.29 -15.90 -13.86
CA ASN A 245 -1.61 -15.80 -13.28
C ASN A 245 -2.49 -14.88 -14.14
N THR A 246 -3.73 -15.28 -14.36
CA THR A 246 -4.65 -14.57 -15.26
C THR A 246 -5.50 -13.51 -14.56
N GLY A 247 -5.29 -13.25 -13.28
CA GLY A 247 -6.12 -12.35 -12.47
C GLY A 247 -6.17 -10.92 -13.01
N ALA A 248 -7.38 -10.35 -13.05
CA ALA A 248 -7.60 -9.00 -13.55
C ALA A 248 -6.94 -7.94 -12.65
N ALA A 249 -7.00 -8.13 -11.34
CA ALA A 249 -6.35 -7.24 -10.39
C ALA A 249 -4.81 -7.19 -10.57
N LEU A 250 -4.17 -8.31 -10.90
CA LEU A 250 -2.72 -8.38 -11.12
C LEU A 250 -2.29 -7.65 -12.39
N LEU A 251 -3.06 -7.81 -13.47
CA LEU A 251 -2.84 -7.07 -14.72
C LEU A 251 -2.97 -5.55 -14.50
N GLY A 252 -4.04 -5.14 -13.80
CA GLY A 252 -4.25 -3.74 -13.45
C GLY A 252 -3.12 -3.18 -12.58
N LEU A 253 -2.67 -3.95 -11.58
CA LEU A 253 -1.55 -3.56 -10.71
C LEU A 253 -0.26 -3.34 -11.52
N GLY A 254 0.04 -4.25 -12.46
CA GLY A 254 1.17 -4.11 -13.39
C GLY A 254 1.13 -2.81 -14.20
N TYR A 255 -0.05 -2.43 -14.68
CA TYR A 255 -0.23 -1.19 -15.45
C TYR A 255 0.11 0.05 -14.63
N ILE A 256 -0.34 0.09 -13.36
CA ILE A 256 -0.10 1.21 -12.44
C ILE A 256 1.37 1.29 -12.02
N VAL A 257 1.97 0.15 -11.66
CA VAL A 257 3.40 0.05 -11.30
C VAL A 257 4.30 0.46 -12.47
N GLY A 258 3.87 0.16 -13.70
CA GLY A 258 4.56 0.53 -14.93
C GLY A 258 5.75 -0.38 -15.27
N LEU A 259 6.16 -0.34 -16.54
CA LEU A 259 7.10 -1.31 -17.10
C LEU A 259 8.45 -1.39 -16.36
N LYS A 260 9.02 -0.25 -15.96
CA LYS A 260 10.36 -0.22 -15.35
C LYS A 260 10.41 -1.03 -14.05
N TYR A 261 9.48 -0.75 -13.13
CA TYR A 261 9.43 -1.45 -11.85
C TYR A 261 8.92 -2.88 -11.99
N ALA A 262 7.89 -3.09 -12.82
CA ALA A 262 7.36 -4.43 -13.10
C ALA A 262 8.44 -5.36 -13.70
N PHE A 263 9.31 -4.83 -14.57
CA PHE A 263 10.43 -5.57 -15.14
C PHE A 263 11.47 -5.96 -14.09
N VAL A 264 11.82 -5.08 -13.15
CA VAL A 264 12.78 -5.42 -12.08
C VAL A 264 12.24 -6.53 -11.18
N ILE A 265 10.95 -6.47 -10.82
CA ILE A 265 10.29 -7.51 -10.02
C ILE A 265 10.26 -8.83 -10.79
N PHE A 266 9.83 -8.81 -12.06
CA PHE A 266 9.82 -10.00 -12.90
C PHE A 266 11.22 -10.58 -13.10
N ALA A 267 12.24 -9.74 -13.29
CA ALA A 267 13.63 -10.17 -13.44
C ALA A 267 14.13 -10.92 -12.20
N GLY A 268 13.70 -10.51 -11.00
CA GLY A 268 13.96 -11.26 -9.77
C GLY A 268 13.36 -12.67 -9.78
N SER A 269 12.10 -12.81 -10.19
CA SER A 269 11.48 -14.14 -10.35
C SER A 269 12.15 -14.96 -11.44
N ALA A 270 12.40 -14.36 -12.61
CA ALA A 270 13.06 -15.03 -13.71
C ALA A 270 14.47 -15.51 -13.32
N PHE A 271 15.20 -14.73 -12.52
CA PHE A 271 16.50 -15.15 -11.98
C PHE A 271 16.38 -16.38 -11.10
N VAL A 272 15.35 -16.47 -10.26
CA VAL A 272 15.12 -17.68 -9.44
C VAL A 272 14.66 -18.86 -10.31
N TRP A 273 13.62 -18.67 -11.11
CA TRP A 273 12.92 -19.75 -11.80
C TRP A 273 13.61 -20.22 -13.08
N TRP A 274 14.41 -19.37 -13.72
CA TRP A 274 15.10 -19.69 -14.98
C TRP A 274 16.62 -19.79 -14.82
N VAL A 275 17.18 -19.40 -13.68
CA VAL A 275 18.63 -19.54 -13.41
C VAL A 275 18.88 -20.39 -12.17
N ILE A 276 18.46 -19.96 -10.98
CA ILE A 276 18.80 -20.68 -9.73
C ILE A 276 18.20 -22.08 -9.68
N ILE A 277 16.89 -22.23 -9.92
CA ILE A 277 16.20 -23.52 -9.85
C ILE A 277 16.74 -24.50 -10.90
N PRO A 278 16.88 -24.13 -12.18
CA PRO A 278 17.54 -24.99 -13.16
C PRO A 278 18.96 -25.38 -12.74
N LEU A 279 19.80 -24.43 -12.30
CA LEU A 279 21.17 -24.74 -11.87
C LEU A 279 21.21 -25.74 -10.71
N LEU A 280 20.39 -25.55 -9.69
CA LEU A 280 20.29 -26.48 -8.55
C LEU A 280 19.69 -27.83 -8.98
N GLY A 281 18.77 -27.82 -9.95
CA GLY A 281 18.02 -28.98 -10.38
C GLY A 281 18.76 -29.86 -11.39
N THR A 282 19.75 -29.30 -12.09
CA THR A 282 20.58 -30.02 -13.07
C THR A 282 21.99 -30.33 -12.56
N TYR A 283 22.55 -29.47 -11.70
CA TYR A 283 23.94 -29.59 -11.22
C TYR A 283 24.07 -29.66 -9.68
N GLY A 284 22.95 -29.65 -8.95
CA GLY A 284 22.95 -29.79 -7.50
C GLY A 284 23.26 -31.22 -7.03
N SER A 285 23.17 -31.44 -5.72
CA SER A 285 23.24 -32.77 -5.13
C SER A 285 22.08 -33.65 -5.60
N ALA A 286 22.23 -34.97 -5.51
CA ALA A 286 21.17 -35.92 -5.86
C ALA A 286 19.84 -35.62 -5.12
N GLU A 287 19.93 -35.13 -3.88
CA GLU A 287 18.78 -34.68 -3.09
C GLU A 287 18.07 -33.49 -3.73
N LEU A 288 18.81 -32.46 -4.18
CA LEU A 288 18.24 -31.29 -4.84
C LEU A 288 17.64 -31.63 -6.21
N MET A 289 18.26 -32.55 -6.95
CA MET A 289 17.75 -33.00 -8.26
C MET A 289 16.43 -33.77 -8.14
N ALA A 290 16.22 -34.46 -7.01
CA ALA A 290 14.99 -35.21 -6.73
C ALA A 290 13.79 -34.31 -6.36
N LEU A 291 14.04 -33.07 -5.93
CA LEU A 291 12.99 -32.12 -5.57
C LEU A 291 12.21 -31.63 -6.81
N THR A 292 10.94 -31.27 -6.57
CA THR A 292 10.14 -30.55 -7.56
C THR A 292 10.57 -29.08 -7.63
N PRO A 293 10.39 -28.39 -8.76
CA PRO A 293 10.72 -26.97 -8.87
C PRO A 293 10.06 -26.11 -7.78
N ASP A 294 8.81 -26.40 -7.42
CA ASP A 294 8.08 -25.69 -6.36
C ASP A 294 8.66 -25.93 -4.95
N ALA A 295 9.14 -27.15 -4.66
CA ALA A 295 9.83 -27.46 -3.41
C ALA A 295 11.19 -26.75 -3.35
N MET A 296 11.98 -26.79 -4.44
CA MET A 296 13.24 -26.06 -4.55
C MET A 296 13.06 -24.55 -4.37
N PHE A 297 11.99 -24.00 -4.95
CA PHE A 297 11.62 -22.61 -4.76
C PHE A 297 11.33 -22.31 -3.29
N SER A 298 10.44 -23.09 -2.67
CA SER A 298 9.92 -22.82 -1.33
C SER A 298 10.95 -23.06 -0.23
N GLU A 299 11.79 -24.09 -0.37
CA GLU A 299 12.74 -24.54 0.65
C GLU A 299 14.12 -23.88 0.51
N TYR A 300 14.54 -23.47 -0.70
CA TYR A 300 15.88 -22.93 -0.93
C TYR A 300 15.86 -21.53 -1.54
N ALA A 301 15.29 -21.36 -2.73
CA ALA A 301 15.44 -20.10 -3.46
C ALA A 301 14.74 -18.92 -2.76
N ARG A 302 13.60 -19.17 -2.11
CA ARG A 302 12.88 -18.18 -1.30
C ARG A 302 13.72 -17.66 -0.14
N LEU A 303 14.56 -18.50 0.47
CA LEU A 303 15.48 -18.09 1.54
C LEU A 303 16.54 -17.10 1.02
N ILE A 304 17.07 -17.30 -0.19
CA ILE A 304 17.97 -16.33 -0.84
C ILE A 304 17.24 -15.00 -1.05
N GLY A 305 15.98 -15.04 -1.52
CA GLY A 305 15.12 -13.85 -1.63
C GLY A 305 14.96 -13.12 -0.29
N ILE A 306 14.69 -13.84 0.80
CA ILE A 306 14.55 -13.29 2.17
C ILE A 306 15.85 -12.59 2.61
N GLY A 307 17.00 -13.23 2.44
CA GLY A 307 18.29 -12.62 2.78
C GLY A 307 18.57 -11.33 2.00
N GLY A 308 18.17 -11.30 0.72
CA GLY A 308 18.24 -10.10 -0.10
C GLY A 308 17.28 -8.99 0.35
N ILE A 309 16.05 -9.34 0.72
CA ILE A 309 15.06 -8.39 1.30
C ILE A 309 15.59 -7.83 2.62
N ALA A 310 16.12 -8.68 3.50
CA ALA A 310 16.74 -8.29 4.77
C ALA A 310 17.86 -7.24 4.57
N MET A 311 18.80 -7.53 3.68
CA MET A 311 19.88 -6.60 3.35
C MET A 311 19.38 -5.34 2.64
N ALA A 312 18.36 -5.43 1.78
CA ALA A 312 17.73 -4.26 1.17
C ALA A 312 17.09 -3.35 2.23
N GLY A 313 16.53 -3.91 3.30
CA GLY A 313 16.09 -3.17 4.47
C GLY A 313 17.25 -2.45 5.15
N VAL A 314 18.37 -3.13 5.43
CA VAL A 314 19.59 -2.53 6.00
C VAL A 314 20.14 -1.39 5.14
N ILE A 315 20.20 -1.58 3.81
CA ILE A 315 20.56 -0.52 2.85
C ILE A 315 19.60 0.67 2.98
N GLY A 316 18.30 0.40 3.14
CA GLY A 316 17.27 1.40 3.41
C GLY A 316 17.58 2.23 4.66
N ILE A 317 18.00 1.60 5.77
CA ILE A 317 18.46 2.30 7.00
C ILE A 317 19.59 3.27 6.68
N ILE A 318 20.63 2.78 6.01
CA ILE A 318 21.83 3.55 5.71
C ILE A 318 21.50 4.75 4.83
N LYS A 319 20.65 4.56 3.81
CA LYS A 319 20.23 5.64 2.91
C LYS A 319 19.31 6.66 3.58
N SER A 320 18.48 6.23 4.54
CA SER A 320 17.54 7.10 5.24
C SER A 320 18.17 7.93 6.37
N ARG A 321 19.44 7.70 6.74
CA ARG A 321 20.11 8.40 7.86
C ARG A 321 20.03 9.93 7.78
N GLY A 322 20.13 10.50 6.57
CA GLY A 322 20.06 11.95 6.36
C GLY A 322 18.64 12.49 6.59
N ILE A 323 17.63 11.75 6.14
CA ILE A 323 16.22 12.11 6.34
C ILE A 323 15.86 12.00 7.83
N ILE A 324 16.35 10.97 8.52
CA ILE A 324 16.16 10.81 9.97
C ILE A 324 16.81 11.97 10.75
N ALA A 325 18.02 12.38 10.36
CA ALA A 325 18.68 13.54 10.99
C ALA A 325 17.90 14.84 10.76
N GLN A 326 17.38 15.05 9.54
CA GLN A 326 16.54 16.21 9.21
C GLN A 326 15.22 16.20 10.00
N ALA A 327 14.58 15.03 10.09
CA ALA A 327 13.38 14.80 10.88
C ALA A 327 13.57 15.16 12.37
N ALA A 328 14.66 14.70 12.96
CA ALA A 328 15.00 15.03 14.35
C ALA A 328 15.24 16.54 14.53
N GLY A 329 15.94 17.19 13.59
CA GLY A 329 16.14 18.64 13.59
C GLY A 329 14.83 19.43 13.45
N LEU A 330 13.93 18.97 12.58
CA LEU A 330 12.61 19.58 12.39
C LEU A 330 11.77 19.45 13.67
N ALA A 331 11.80 18.30 14.32
CA ALA A 331 11.10 18.09 15.59
C ALA A 331 11.56 19.09 16.67
N VAL A 332 12.87 19.28 16.85
CA VAL A 332 13.40 20.26 17.81
C VAL A 332 12.93 21.68 17.48
N ARG A 333 12.90 22.04 16.19
CA ARG A 333 12.48 23.37 15.74
C ARG A 333 10.99 23.63 15.95
N GLU A 334 10.13 22.70 15.53
CA GLU A 334 8.67 22.87 15.58
C GLU A 334 8.13 22.76 17.01
N PHE A 335 8.73 21.92 17.86
CA PHE A 335 8.36 21.85 19.28
C PHE A 335 9.03 22.96 20.13
N GLY A 336 10.11 23.57 19.65
CA GLY A 336 10.79 24.70 20.31
C GLY A 336 10.32 26.10 19.88
N GLY A 337 9.56 26.21 18.78
CA GLY A 337 9.09 27.49 18.22
C GLY A 337 7.90 28.10 18.97
N GLY A 338 7.92 29.42 19.18
CA GLY A 338 6.82 30.18 19.80
C GLY A 338 5.58 30.27 18.90
N ALA A 339 4.39 30.26 19.51
CA ALA A 339 3.12 30.33 18.79
C ALA A 339 2.98 31.64 18.00
N SER A 340 2.67 31.53 16.70
CA SER A 340 2.26 32.67 15.87
C SER A 340 0.98 33.31 16.45
N LYS A 341 0.97 34.65 16.55
CA LYS A 341 -0.12 35.46 17.11
C LYS A 341 -1.25 35.76 16.11
N GLU A 342 -1.12 35.38 14.84
CA GLU A 342 -2.16 35.61 13.84
C GLU A 342 -3.30 34.59 13.95
N LYS A 343 -4.55 35.07 13.88
CA LYS A 343 -5.72 34.19 13.79
C LYS A 343 -5.69 33.46 12.43
N PRO A 344 -5.62 32.11 12.41
CA PRO A 344 -5.58 31.38 11.16
C PRO A 344 -6.90 31.49 10.40
N VAL A 345 -6.79 31.60 9.08
CA VAL A 345 -7.93 31.56 8.15
C VAL A 345 -8.52 30.14 8.11
N ARG A 346 -9.80 29.97 7.74
CA ARG A 346 -10.54 28.68 7.72
C ARG A 346 -9.70 27.50 7.20
N TRP A 347 -9.09 27.64 6.01
CA TRP A 347 -8.32 26.60 5.32
C TRP A 347 -6.89 26.38 5.88
N GLN A 348 -6.54 27.11 6.95
CA GLN A 348 -5.29 26.98 7.71
C GLN A 348 -5.55 26.69 9.20
N LEU A 349 -6.81 26.44 9.57
CA LEU A 349 -7.22 26.18 10.94
C LEU A 349 -6.99 24.69 11.27
N ASP A 350 -5.97 24.42 12.09
CA ASP A 350 -5.65 23.10 12.64
C ASP A 350 -6.30 22.89 14.02
N ILE A 351 -6.33 21.65 14.50
CA ILE A 351 -6.55 21.35 15.91
C ILE A 351 -5.45 22.05 16.73
N SER A 352 -5.82 22.69 17.84
CA SER A 352 -4.84 23.47 18.59
C SER A 352 -3.78 22.58 19.25
N MET A 353 -2.53 23.06 19.28
CA MET A 353 -1.38 22.29 19.76
C MET A 353 -1.56 21.77 21.20
N LYS A 354 -2.30 22.50 22.04
CA LYS A 354 -2.64 22.04 23.41
C LYS A 354 -3.45 20.74 23.39
N HIS A 355 -4.44 20.63 22.50
CA HIS A 355 -5.22 19.41 22.35
C HIS A 355 -4.38 18.30 21.71
N ILE A 356 -3.52 18.63 20.74
CA ILE A 356 -2.63 17.63 20.12
C ILE A 356 -1.68 17.01 21.15
N VAL A 357 -0.99 17.82 21.95
CA VAL A 357 -0.10 17.31 23.01
C VAL A 357 -0.88 16.47 24.02
N PHE A 358 -2.08 16.89 24.40
CA PHE A 358 -2.96 16.12 25.28
C PHE A 358 -3.37 14.77 24.68
N PHE A 359 -3.76 14.73 23.40
CA PHE A 359 -4.11 13.49 22.72
C PHE A 359 -2.91 12.58 22.47
N ILE A 360 -1.71 13.13 22.23
CA ILE A 360 -0.47 12.35 22.19
C ILE A 360 -0.22 11.67 23.53
N ALA A 361 -0.34 12.41 24.63
CA ALA A 361 -0.14 11.84 25.97
C ALA A 361 -1.13 10.69 26.25
N ILE A 362 -2.41 10.87 25.92
CA ILE A 362 -3.42 9.81 26.05
C ILE A 362 -3.08 8.61 25.16
N ALA A 363 -2.80 8.84 23.88
CA ALA A 363 -2.48 7.76 22.94
C ALA A 363 -1.27 6.95 23.41
N LEU A 364 -0.23 7.61 23.91
CA LEU A 364 0.95 6.96 24.47
C LEU A 364 0.63 6.17 25.75
N VAL A 365 -0.21 6.67 26.64
CA VAL A 365 -0.67 5.89 27.81
C VAL A 365 -1.43 4.64 27.36
N VAL A 366 -2.32 4.76 26.38
CA VAL A 366 -3.06 3.60 25.84
C VAL A 366 -2.12 2.59 25.19
N VAL A 367 -1.09 3.04 24.46
CA VAL A 367 -0.06 2.16 23.89
C VAL A 367 0.69 1.42 25.01
N LEU A 368 1.06 2.09 26.11
CA LEU A 368 1.72 1.44 27.24
C LEU A 368 0.81 0.37 27.87
N VAL A 369 -0.47 0.70 28.09
CA VAL A 369 -1.45 -0.26 28.64
C VAL A 369 -1.66 -1.44 27.70
N PHE A 370 -1.70 -1.20 26.38
CA PHE A 370 -1.83 -2.25 25.37
C PHE A 370 -0.65 -3.22 25.40
N PHE A 371 0.59 -2.72 25.42
CA PHE A 371 1.76 -3.61 25.53
C PHE A 371 1.84 -4.29 26.89
N TRP A 372 1.46 -3.61 27.97
CA TRP A 372 1.52 -4.18 29.32
C TRP A 372 0.47 -5.27 29.54
N LEU A 373 -0.79 -5.00 29.26
CA LEU A 373 -1.89 -5.92 29.57
C LEU A 373 -2.25 -6.86 28.41
N GLY A 374 -1.95 -6.46 27.17
CA GLY A 374 -2.40 -7.18 25.98
C GLY A 374 -1.33 -8.01 25.27
N VAL A 375 -0.04 -7.67 25.41
CA VAL A 375 1.03 -8.32 24.63
C VAL A 375 2.09 -8.99 25.50
N LEU A 376 2.73 -8.23 26.41
CA LEU A 376 3.91 -8.69 27.14
C LEU A 376 3.61 -9.16 28.57
N HIS A 377 2.48 -8.74 29.16
CA HIS A 377 2.10 -9.08 30.54
C HIS A 377 3.16 -8.75 31.60
N ASN A 378 4.14 -7.90 31.27
CA ASN A 378 5.23 -7.47 32.12
C ASN A 378 5.44 -5.96 31.94
N PHE A 379 5.35 -5.20 33.03
CA PHE A 379 5.40 -3.74 32.97
C PHE A 379 6.74 -3.20 32.44
N TRP A 380 7.87 -3.77 32.87
CA TRP A 380 9.19 -3.28 32.47
C TRP A 380 9.49 -3.56 31.00
N GLN A 381 9.13 -4.75 30.53
CA GLN A 381 9.24 -5.09 29.11
C GLN A 381 8.30 -4.23 28.26
N ALA A 382 7.07 -3.99 28.73
CA ALA A 382 6.12 -3.11 28.08
C ALA A 382 6.59 -1.65 28.04
N LEU A 383 7.27 -1.17 29.07
CA LEU A 383 7.87 0.16 29.09
C LEU A 383 8.98 0.28 28.03
N VAL A 384 9.83 -0.74 27.89
CA VAL A 384 10.85 -0.77 26.83
C VAL A 384 10.18 -0.77 25.45
N ALA A 385 9.18 -1.63 25.24
CA ALA A 385 8.39 -1.67 23.99
C ALA A 385 7.76 -0.31 23.67
N TRP A 386 7.19 0.36 24.68
CA TRP A 386 6.59 1.67 24.57
C TRP A 386 7.60 2.74 24.17
N VAL A 387 8.80 2.76 24.76
CA VAL A 387 9.87 3.70 24.38
C VAL A 387 10.27 3.46 22.92
N VAL A 388 10.47 2.20 22.53
CA VAL A 388 10.84 1.81 21.16
C VAL A 388 9.78 2.28 20.16
N VAL A 389 8.51 1.99 20.40
CA VAL A 389 7.40 2.42 19.54
C VAL A 389 7.35 3.94 19.44
N THR A 390 7.42 4.64 20.57
CA THR A 390 7.32 6.11 20.61
C THR A 390 8.41 6.76 19.78
N VAL A 391 9.68 6.35 19.98
CA VAL A 391 10.82 6.93 19.29
C VAL A 391 10.80 6.59 17.80
N ILE A 392 10.62 5.31 17.45
CA ILE A 392 10.68 4.88 16.05
C ILE A 392 9.48 5.43 15.27
N ALA A 393 8.25 5.34 15.80
CA ALA A 393 7.08 5.86 15.11
C ALA A 393 7.20 7.37 14.86
N PHE A 394 7.64 8.15 15.86
CA PHE A 394 7.83 9.58 15.72
C PHE A 394 8.88 9.96 14.66
N LEU A 395 10.03 9.26 14.64
CA LEU A 395 11.05 9.49 13.62
C LEU A 395 10.57 9.06 12.22
N PHE A 396 9.73 8.03 12.13
CA PHE A 396 9.32 7.48 10.84
C PHE A 396 8.15 8.23 10.22
N THR A 397 7.28 8.88 11.00
CA THR A 397 6.20 9.72 10.45
C THR A 397 6.75 10.86 9.60
N THR A 398 7.81 11.51 10.06
CA THR A 398 8.49 12.61 9.34
C THR A 398 9.24 12.12 8.11
N VAL A 399 9.91 10.96 8.18
CA VAL A 399 10.56 10.31 7.03
C VAL A 399 9.52 9.94 5.96
N ALA A 400 8.38 9.39 6.36
CA ALA A 400 7.29 9.05 5.44
C ALA A 400 6.76 10.28 4.71
N ALA A 401 6.49 11.35 5.46
CA ALA A 401 5.98 12.60 4.89
C ALA A 401 6.95 13.20 3.86
N ASN A 402 8.26 13.18 4.15
CA ASN A 402 9.28 13.65 3.21
C ASN A 402 9.37 12.77 1.95
N ALA A 403 9.38 11.44 2.11
CA ALA A 403 9.44 10.50 1.00
C ALA A 403 8.24 10.65 0.05
N ILE A 404 7.03 10.81 0.59
CA ILE A 404 5.83 11.05 -0.21
C ILE A 404 5.85 12.41 -0.89
N ALA A 405 6.26 13.46 -0.17
CA ALA A 405 6.30 14.81 -0.73
C ALA A 405 7.19 14.90 -1.98
N ILE A 406 8.28 14.12 -2.03
CA ILE A 406 9.24 14.09 -3.13
C ILE A 406 8.90 13.04 -4.19
N VAL A 407 8.71 11.78 -3.78
CA VAL A 407 8.64 10.63 -4.69
C VAL A 407 7.20 10.18 -4.93
N GLY A 408 6.26 10.49 -4.03
CA GLY A 408 4.86 10.08 -4.12
C GLY A 408 4.59 8.64 -3.70
N THR A 409 5.51 8.00 -2.98
CA THR A 409 5.35 6.61 -2.53
C THR A 409 5.83 6.46 -1.09
N ASN A 410 5.01 5.80 -0.25
CA ASN A 410 5.41 5.45 1.10
C ASN A 410 6.47 4.33 1.10
N PRO A 411 7.64 4.51 1.75
CA PRO A 411 8.66 3.47 1.85
C PRO A 411 8.32 2.42 2.91
N VAL A 412 7.06 2.00 3.01
CA VAL A 412 6.55 1.16 4.12
C VAL A 412 7.38 -0.11 4.25
N SER A 413 7.51 -0.90 3.18
CA SER A 413 8.16 -2.23 3.22
C SER A 413 9.60 -2.20 3.77
N GLY A 414 10.45 -1.25 3.32
CA GLY A 414 11.82 -1.14 3.81
C GLY A 414 11.92 -0.64 5.26
N MET A 415 11.06 0.31 5.63
CA MET A 415 11.03 0.86 6.98
C MET A 415 10.41 -0.11 7.98
N THR A 416 9.45 -0.94 7.57
CA THR A 416 8.91 -2.06 8.36
C THR A 416 10.00 -3.01 8.80
N LEU A 417 10.82 -3.43 7.85
CA LEU A 417 11.91 -4.35 8.12
C LEU A 417 12.94 -3.72 9.07
N MET A 418 13.26 -2.43 8.88
CA MET A 418 14.10 -1.68 9.81
C MET A 418 13.53 -1.69 11.23
N THR A 419 12.24 -1.39 11.39
CA THR A 419 11.58 -1.41 12.70
C THR A 419 11.73 -2.78 13.36
N LEU A 420 11.44 -3.85 12.62
CA LEU A 420 11.49 -5.21 13.16
C LEU A 420 12.90 -5.58 13.60
N ILE A 421 13.93 -5.30 12.79
CA ILE A 421 15.33 -5.62 13.13
C ILE A 421 15.78 -4.82 14.36
N VAL A 422 15.53 -3.51 14.39
CA VAL A 422 15.95 -2.64 15.49
C VAL A 422 15.20 -2.99 16.79
N ALA A 423 13.87 -3.13 16.72
CA ALA A 423 13.07 -3.49 17.89
C ALA A 423 13.47 -4.87 18.44
N SER A 424 13.69 -5.85 17.56
CA SER A 424 14.11 -7.20 17.95
C SER A 424 15.49 -7.22 18.59
N ALA A 425 16.45 -6.47 18.06
CA ALA A 425 17.78 -6.36 18.66
C ALA A 425 17.73 -5.74 20.07
N ILE A 426 16.89 -4.71 20.27
CA ILE A 426 16.68 -4.10 21.59
C ILE A 426 16.03 -5.11 22.54
N PHE A 427 15.02 -5.85 22.08
CA PHE A 427 14.29 -6.85 22.86
C PHE A 427 15.17 -7.99 23.33
N VAL A 428 15.94 -8.58 22.42
CA VAL A 428 16.92 -9.62 22.78
C VAL A 428 17.93 -9.07 23.79
N GLY A 429 18.39 -7.82 23.61
CA GLY A 429 19.30 -7.14 24.54
C GLY A 429 18.75 -6.92 25.96
N VAL A 430 17.43 -6.80 26.12
CA VAL A 430 16.76 -6.67 27.43
C VAL A 430 16.15 -7.99 27.94
N GLY A 431 16.42 -9.12 27.26
CA GLY A 431 15.97 -10.46 27.66
C GLY A 431 14.53 -10.81 27.21
N ILE A 432 13.96 -10.10 26.24
CA ILE A 432 12.70 -10.45 25.58
C ILE A 432 13.04 -11.29 24.34
N SER A 433 12.93 -12.61 24.45
CA SER A 433 13.23 -13.57 23.37
C SER A 433 12.16 -14.65 23.26
N GLY A 434 12.34 -15.61 22.34
CA GLY A 434 11.39 -16.68 22.10
C GLY A 434 10.08 -16.21 21.46
N THR A 435 9.00 -16.97 21.65
CA THR A 435 7.68 -16.69 21.05
C THR A 435 7.08 -15.37 21.52
N SER A 436 7.22 -15.03 22.81
CA SER A 436 6.79 -13.73 23.34
C SER A 436 7.51 -12.57 22.64
N GLY A 437 8.83 -12.69 22.42
CA GLY A 437 9.58 -11.70 21.67
C GLY A 437 9.15 -11.58 20.20
N MET A 438 8.85 -12.70 19.54
CA MET A 438 8.32 -12.68 18.18
C MET A 438 6.99 -11.94 18.08
N VAL A 439 6.05 -12.24 18.99
CA VAL A 439 4.74 -11.58 19.03
C VAL A 439 4.91 -10.08 19.29
N ALA A 440 5.69 -9.72 20.31
CA ALA A 440 5.90 -8.33 20.67
C ALA A 440 6.55 -7.52 19.55
N SER A 441 7.59 -8.04 18.89
CA SER A 441 8.23 -7.35 17.76
C SER A 441 7.31 -7.20 16.56
N MET A 442 6.50 -8.22 16.23
CA MET A 442 5.51 -8.13 15.15
C MET A 442 4.43 -7.10 15.42
N VAL A 443 3.93 -7.05 16.66
CA VAL A 443 2.93 -6.06 17.07
C VAL A 443 3.51 -4.64 17.05
N ILE A 444 4.77 -4.45 17.49
CA ILE A 444 5.50 -3.18 17.33
C ILE A 444 5.60 -2.81 15.86
N GLY A 445 5.98 -3.76 15.02
CA GLY A 445 6.00 -3.61 13.57
C GLY A 445 4.67 -3.07 13.07
N GLY A 446 3.56 -3.71 13.44
CA GLY A 446 2.21 -3.26 13.08
C GLY A 446 1.92 -1.82 13.49
N VAL A 447 2.20 -1.44 14.74
CA VAL A 447 1.95 -0.08 15.25
C VAL A 447 2.79 0.94 14.49
N VAL A 448 4.10 0.73 14.41
CA VAL A 448 5.04 1.69 13.82
C VAL A 448 4.83 1.82 12.30
N CYS A 449 4.60 0.71 11.60
CA CYS A 449 4.38 0.73 10.16
C CYS A 449 3.06 1.40 9.81
N THR A 450 2.03 1.19 10.63
CA THR A 450 0.75 1.87 10.46
C THR A 450 0.87 3.35 10.76
N ALA A 451 1.64 3.75 11.77
CA ALA A 451 1.94 5.16 12.05
C ALA A 451 2.68 5.84 10.88
N LEU A 452 3.71 5.19 10.36
CA LEU A 452 4.47 5.63 9.19
C LEU A 452 3.55 5.82 7.99
N SER A 453 2.81 4.77 7.61
CA SER A 453 1.97 4.79 6.42
C SER A 453 0.83 5.80 6.53
N MET A 454 0.24 5.94 7.73
CA MET A 454 -0.79 6.93 8.00
C MET A 454 -0.26 8.36 7.88
N ALA A 455 0.88 8.68 8.50
CA ALA A 455 1.49 10.01 8.39
C ALA A 455 1.80 10.37 6.94
N GLY A 456 2.32 9.40 6.17
CA GLY A 456 2.57 9.56 4.74
C GLY A 456 1.30 9.86 3.93
N GLY A 457 0.25 9.04 4.04
CA GLY A 457 -0.99 9.35 3.29
C GLY A 457 -1.67 10.62 3.79
N PHE A 458 -1.54 10.92 5.08
CA PHE A 458 -2.19 12.10 5.65
C PHE A 458 -1.53 13.42 5.20
N VAL A 459 -0.22 13.45 4.91
CA VAL A 459 0.40 14.62 4.27
C VAL A 459 -0.16 14.87 2.87
N THR A 460 -0.43 13.80 2.10
CA THR A 460 -1.06 13.88 0.77
C THR A 460 -2.45 14.50 0.89
N ASP A 461 -3.28 14.01 1.81
CA ASP A 461 -4.65 14.52 2.02
C ASP A 461 -4.67 15.99 2.44
N LEU A 462 -3.81 16.38 3.39
CA LEU A 462 -3.71 17.77 3.83
C LEU A 462 -3.17 18.67 2.71
N LYS A 463 -2.33 18.15 1.80
CA LYS A 463 -1.87 18.90 0.62
C LYS A 463 -2.98 19.10 -0.41
N ILE A 464 -3.74 18.06 -0.72
CA ILE A 464 -4.96 18.15 -1.53
C ILE A 464 -5.90 19.20 -0.93
N GLY A 465 -6.11 19.11 0.38
CA GLY A 465 -6.93 20.03 1.13
C GLY A 465 -6.44 21.47 1.12
N TYR A 466 -5.13 21.70 1.11
CA TYR A 466 -4.52 23.03 0.98
C TYR A 466 -4.76 23.63 -0.40
N TRP A 467 -4.57 22.86 -1.48
CA TRP A 467 -4.82 23.36 -2.83
C TRP A 467 -6.31 23.65 -3.07
N LEU A 468 -7.19 22.78 -2.58
CA LEU A 468 -8.62 22.92 -2.77
C LEU A 468 -9.28 23.86 -1.76
N GLY A 469 -8.62 24.18 -0.64
CA GLY A 469 -9.16 25.07 0.40
C GLY A 469 -10.10 24.41 1.39
N SER A 470 -9.98 23.11 1.64
CA SER A 470 -10.73 22.44 2.71
C SER A 470 -10.20 22.86 4.10
N THR A 471 -11.01 22.69 5.14
CA THR A 471 -10.65 23.03 6.52
C THR A 471 -9.79 21.92 7.13
N PRO A 472 -8.50 22.15 7.46
CA PRO A 472 -7.60 21.11 7.99
C PRO A 472 -8.13 20.44 9.24
N ARG A 473 -8.65 21.21 10.20
CA ARG A 473 -9.26 20.68 11.43
C ARG A 473 -10.39 19.68 11.18
N LYS A 474 -11.19 19.86 10.10
CA LYS A 474 -12.25 18.90 9.74
C LYS A 474 -11.61 17.60 9.25
N GLN A 475 -10.61 17.68 8.36
CA GLN A 475 -9.87 16.49 7.91
C GLN A 475 -9.18 15.75 9.07
N GLU A 476 -8.43 16.47 9.91
CA GLU A 476 -7.74 15.93 11.09
C GLU A 476 -8.69 15.18 12.03
N THR A 477 -9.87 15.74 12.30
CA THR A 477 -10.84 15.12 13.21
C THR A 477 -11.46 13.85 12.62
N TRP A 478 -11.86 13.88 11.35
CA TRP A 478 -12.55 12.75 10.71
C TRP A 478 -11.61 11.62 10.28
N LYS A 479 -10.31 11.92 10.11
CA LYS A 479 -9.28 10.92 9.84
C LYS A 479 -9.24 9.85 10.93
N PHE A 480 -9.47 10.21 12.20
CA PHE A 480 -9.56 9.26 13.32
C PHE A 480 -10.69 8.22 13.15
N VAL A 481 -11.86 8.64 12.66
CA VAL A 481 -13.00 7.73 12.45
C VAL A 481 -12.72 6.80 11.27
N GLY A 482 -12.16 7.33 10.17
CA GLY A 482 -11.71 6.52 9.04
C GLY A 482 -10.67 5.48 9.46
N THR A 483 -9.72 5.86 10.32
CA THR A 483 -8.72 4.97 10.92
C THR A 483 -9.35 3.86 11.74
N PHE A 484 -10.31 4.18 12.61
CA PHE A 484 -11.02 3.19 13.42
C PHE A 484 -11.72 2.14 12.55
N VAL A 485 -12.49 2.59 11.56
CA VAL A 485 -13.24 1.70 10.66
C VAL A 485 -12.29 0.85 9.80
N SER A 486 -11.21 1.44 9.29
CA SER A 486 -10.22 0.72 8.49
C SER A 486 -9.46 -0.32 9.32
N ALA A 487 -9.09 0.01 10.57
CA ALA A 487 -8.43 -0.90 11.50
C ALA A 487 -9.33 -2.09 11.88
N ALA A 488 -10.62 -1.85 12.14
CA ALA A 488 -11.58 -2.92 12.40
C ALA A 488 -11.76 -3.82 11.18
N THR A 489 -11.84 -3.22 9.99
CA THR A 489 -12.01 -3.95 8.74
C THR A 489 -10.81 -4.82 8.42
N VAL A 490 -9.58 -4.29 8.51
CA VAL A 490 -8.37 -5.09 8.24
C VAL A 490 -8.23 -6.25 9.24
N GLY A 491 -8.53 -6.02 10.53
CA GLY A 491 -8.54 -7.09 11.52
C GLY A 491 -9.51 -8.21 11.17
N GLY A 492 -10.73 -7.86 10.76
CA GLY A 492 -11.75 -8.84 10.39
C GLY A 492 -11.39 -9.60 9.10
N VAL A 493 -10.88 -8.90 8.11
CA VAL A 493 -10.51 -9.49 6.81
C VAL A 493 -9.29 -10.40 6.93
N VAL A 494 -8.27 -10.03 7.71
CA VAL A 494 -7.11 -10.89 7.95
C VAL A 494 -7.55 -12.22 8.59
N LEU A 495 -8.45 -12.18 9.58
CA LEU A 495 -8.99 -13.38 10.21
C LEU A 495 -9.85 -14.22 9.26
N LEU A 496 -10.73 -13.56 8.48
CA LEU A 496 -11.54 -14.24 7.47
C LEU A 496 -10.64 -14.99 6.48
N LEU A 497 -9.60 -14.33 5.95
CA LEU A 497 -8.70 -14.92 4.97
C LEU A 497 -7.85 -16.05 5.57
N ASN A 498 -7.42 -15.92 6.82
CA ASN A 498 -6.77 -17.00 7.53
C ASN A 498 -7.68 -18.22 7.70
N ASN A 499 -8.95 -18.02 8.03
CA ASN A 499 -9.90 -19.12 8.21
C ASN A 499 -10.27 -19.81 6.89
N VAL A 500 -10.33 -19.07 5.79
CA VAL A 500 -10.77 -19.59 4.48
C VAL A 500 -9.62 -20.21 3.68
N TYR A 501 -8.46 -19.56 3.66
CA TYR A 501 -7.31 -19.98 2.86
C TYR A 501 -6.13 -20.45 3.72
N GLY A 502 -5.96 -19.88 4.90
CA GLY A 502 -4.73 -20.00 5.68
C GLY A 502 -3.59 -19.17 5.08
N PHE A 503 -2.51 -19.03 5.85
CA PHE A 503 -1.24 -18.40 5.40
C PHE A 503 -0.07 -19.39 5.30
N THR A 504 -0.32 -20.66 5.63
CA THR A 504 0.64 -21.77 5.55
C THR A 504 -0.02 -22.99 4.89
N GLY A 505 0.76 -23.73 4.10
CA GLY A 505 0.29 -24.94 3.39
C GLY A 505 0.06 -24.75 1.89
N PRO A 506 -0.29 -25.84 1.18
CA PRO A 506 -0.25 -25.91 -0.29
C PRO A 506 -1.29 -25.05 -1.03
N ASN A 507 -2.38 -24.62 -0.37
CA ASN A 507 -3.43 -23.77 -0.96
C ASN A 507 -3.61 -22.44 -0.20
N ALA A 508 -2.64 -22.08 0.63
CA ALA A 508 -2.70 -20.86 1.44
C ALA A 508 -2.42 -19.61 0.62
N LEU A 509 -2.93 -18.47 1.11
CA LEU A 509 -2.47 -17.19 0.63
C LEU A 509 -0.99 -17.03 0.98
N VAL A 510 -0.16 -16.73 -0.03
CA VAL A 510 1.30 -16.67 0.13
C VAL A 510 1.73 -15.62 1.17
N ALA A 511 0.95 -14.54 1.34
CA ALA A 511 1.23 -13.44 2.25
C ALA A 511 2.69 -12.97 2.19
N PRO A 512 3.21 -12.56 1.01
CA PRO A 512 4.65 -12.50 0.79
C PRO A 512 5.42 -11.61 1.77
N GLN A 513 4.88 -10.42 2.06
CA GLN A 513 5.50 -9.49 2.99
C GLN A 513 5.52 -10.05 4.41
N ALA A 514 4.38 -10.58 4.88
CA ALA A 514 4.29 -11.19 6.20
C ALA A 514 5.21 -12.40 6.36
N ASN A 515 5.31 -13.24 5.33
CA ASN A 515 6.20 -14.40 5.34
C ASN A 515 7.68 -13.99 5.40
N ALA A 516 8.06 -12.94 4.63
CA ALA A 516 9.40 -12.36 4.73
C ALA A 516 9.68 -11.81 6.14
N MET A 517 8.72 -11.11 6.76
CA MET A 517 8.88 -10.60 8.13
C MET A 517 8.99 -11.73 9.16
N ALA A 518 8.16 -12.77 9.07
CA ALA A 518 8.23 -13.95 9.94
C ALA A 518 9.64 -14.58 9.88
N LYS A 519 10.16 -14.80 8.67
CA LYS A 519 11.44 -15.47 8.45
C LYS A 519 12.66 -14.65 8.83
N VAL A 520 12.53 -13.33 8.91
CA VAL A 520 13.59 -12.45 9.45
C VAL A 520 13.56 -12.44 10.97
N ILE A 521 12.38 -12.41 11.60
CA ILE A 521 12.26 -12.30 13.05
C ILE A 521 12.52 -13.62 13.78
N GLU A 522 12.07 -14.74 13.24
CA GLU A 522 12.18 -16.06 13.88
C GLU A 522 13.64 -16.38 14.29
N PRO A 523 14.65 -16.27 13.39
CA PRO A 523 16.06 -16.47 13.75
C PRO A 523 16.58 -15.52 14.83
N ILE A 524 16.17 -14.25 14.79
CA ILE A 524 16.64 -13.23 15.75
C ILE A 524 16.13 -13.54 17.16
N MET A 525 14.90 -14.07 17.26
CA MET A 525 14.23 -14.30 18.55
C MET A 525 14.49 -15.66 19.17
N MET A 526 14.62 -16.70 18.36
CA MET A 526 14.77 -18.07 18.86
C MET A 526 16.23 -18.42 19.13
N GLY A 527 17.15 -17.93 18.29
CA GLY A 527 18.53 -18.44 18.24
C GLY A 527 18.56 -19.91 17.77
N GLY A 528 19.29 -20.22 16.70
CA GLY A 528 19.34 -21.59 16.18
C GLY A 528 19.97 -21.73 14.80
N ASP A 529 19.92 -22.95 14.27
CA ASP A 529 20.48 -23.35 12.96
C ASP A 529 19.71 -22.70 11.81
N THR A 530 20.10 -21.46 11.53
CA THR A 530 19.59 -20.70 10.40
C THR A 530 20.45 -21.02 9.18
N PRO A 531 19.88 -21.21 7.98
CA PRO A 531 20.63 -21.47 6.75
C PRO A 531 21.34 -20.18 6.26
N TRP A 532 22.32 -19.72 7.05
CA TRP A 532 23.01 -18.45 6.89
C TRP A 532 23.66 -18.31 5.52
N ILE A 533 24.13 -19.41 4.92
CA ILE A 533 24.72 -19.38 3.58
C ILE A 533 23.70 -18.87 2.55
N LEU A 534 22.45 -19.33 2.60
CA LEU A 534 21.41 -18.89 1.67
C LEU A 534 21.04 -17.42 1.90
N TYR A 535 20.89 -17.02 3.17
CA TYR A 535 20.59 -15.63 3.53
C TYR A 535 21.71 -14.67 3.13
N MET A 536 22.97 -15.04 3.41
CA MET A 536 24.14 -14.24 3.04
C MET A 536 24.33 -14.16 1.53
N THR A 537 24.03 -15.23 0.79
CA THR A 537 24.01 -15.19 -0.68
C THR A 537 23.05 -14.12 -1.18
N GLY A 538 21.83 -14.09 -0.63
CA GLY A 538 20.84 -13.06 -0.92
C GLY A 538 21.30 -11.66 -0.55
N ALA A 539 21.92 -11.51 0.62
CA ALA A 539 22.44 -10.23 1.09
C ALA A 539 23.55 -9.68 0.18
N ILE A 540 24.49 -10.52 -0.24
CA ILE A 540 25.56 -10.14 -1.19
C ILE A 540 24.94 -9.73 -2.52
N LEU A 541 23.96 -10.48 -3.02
CA LEU A 541 23.25 -10.12 -4.26
C LEU A 541 22.56 -8.75 -4.13
N ALA A 542 21.90 -8.45 -3.00
CA ALA A 542 21.27 -7.16 -2.76
C ALA A 542 22.29 -6.01 -2.72
N LEU A 543 23.48 -6.22 -2.16
CA LEU A 543 24.57 -5.24 -2.20
C LEU A 543 25.05 -4.98 -3.63
N LEU A 544 25.23 -6.04 -4.42
CA LEU A 544 25.63 -5.94 -5.84
C LEU A 544 24.57 -5.20 -6.66
N LEU A 545 23.30 -5.54 -6.50
CA LEU A 545 22.19 -4.87 -7.18
C LEU A 545 22.13 -3.39 -6.82
N ASN A 546 22.29 -3.06 -5.54
CA ASN A 546 22.33 -1.68 -5.08
C ASN A 546 23.53 -0.92 -5.67
N TRP A 547 24.70 -1.56 -5.78
CA TRP A 547 25.88 -0.97 -6.42
C TRP A 547 25.68 -0.72 -7.91
N LEU A 548 24.96 -1.61 -8.61
CA LEU A 548 24.59 -1.47 -10.01
C LEU A 548 23.42 -0.48 -10.25
N GLY A 549 22.88 0.15 -9.21
CA GLY A 549 21.74 1.07 -9.31
C GLY A 549 20.39 0.39 -9.55
N VAL A 550 20.32 -0.94 -9.43
CA VAL A 550 19.07 -1.69 -9.51
C VAL A 550 18.32 -1.57 -8.17
N PRO A 551 17.00 -1.35 -8.16
CA PRO A 551 16.20 -1.36 -6.93
C PRO A 551 16.23 -2.74 -6.25
N ALA A 552 17.20 -2.96 -5.36
CA ALA A 552 17.47 -4.25 -4.72
C ALA A 552 16.22 -4.86 -4.04
N LEU A 553 15.44 -4.04 -3.33
CA LEU A 553 14.21 -4.49 -2.67
C LEU A 553 13.19 -5.07 -3.68
N ALA A 554 12.97 -4.39 -4.81
CA ALA A 554 12.01 -4.85 -5.82
C ALA A 554 12.47 -6.14 -6.49
N PHE A 555 13.77 -6.26 -6.77
CA PHE A 555 14.35 -7.48 -7.35
C PHE A 555 14.27 -8.66 -6.38
N CYS A 556 14.70 -8.47 -5.13
CA CYS A 556 14.66 -9.54 -4.11
C CYS A 556 13.22 -9.93 -3.73
N LEU A 557 12.27 -8.98 -3.75
CA LEU A 557 10.85 -9.28 -3.64
C LEU A 557 10.37 -10.16 -4.82
N GLY A 558 10.85 -9.87 -6.03
CA GLY A 558 10.65 -10.72 -7.20
C GLY A 558 11.17 -12.13 -7.01
N MET A 559 12.36 -12.29 -6.42
CA MET A 559 12.93 -13.61 -6.11
C MET A 559 12.11 -14.39 -5.09
N PHE A 560 11.42 -13.69 -4.19
CA PHE A 560 10.64 -14.29 -3.10
C PHE A 560 9.23 -14.75 -3.54
N ILE A 561 8.61 -14.00 -4.47
CA ILE A 561 7.24 -14.21 -4.93
C ILE A 561 7.21 -15.24 -6.08
N PRO A 562 6.21 -16.14 -6.13
CA PRO A 562 6.02 -17.05 -7.26
C PRO A 562 5.98 -16.31 -8.61
N MET A 563 6.60 -16.89 -9.63
CA MET A 563 6.68 -16.30 -10.97
C MET A 563 5.30 -15.98 -11.57
N SER A 564 4.32 -16.84 -11.32
CA SER A 564 2.96 -16.68 -11.82
C SER A 564 2.33 -15.35 -11.38
N LEU A 565 2.67 -14.83 -10.20
CA LEU A 565 2.15 -13.56 -9.70
C LEU A 565 2.87 -12.35 -10.31
N ASN A 566 4.16 -12.47 -10.67
CA ASN A 566 4.95 -11.34 -11.19
C ASN A 566 4.91 -11.17 -12.71
N THR A 567 4.60 -12.24 -13.44
CA THR A 567 4.41 -12.20 -14.90
C THR A 567 3.26 -11.31 -15.34
N PRO A 568 2.04 -11.35 -14.74
CA PRO A 568 0.97 -10.42 -15.09
C PRO A 568 1.31 -8.96 -14.78
N LEU A 569 2.16 -8.70 -13.76
CA LEU A 569 2.67 -7.34 -13.51
C LEU A 569 3.48 -6.82 -14.71
N LEU A 570 4.37 -7.65 -15.28
CA LEU A 570 5.12 -7.29 -16.48
C LEU A 570 4.20 -7.03 -17.68
N VAL A 571 3.17 -7.86 -17.86
CA VAL A 571 2.18 -7.70 -18.95
C VAL A 571 1.45 -6.36 -18.80
N GLY A 572 0.93 -6.04 -17.61
CA GLY A 572 0.27 -4.77 -17.35
C GLY A 572 1.21 -3.57 -17.57
N GLY A 573 2.45 -3.68 -17.09
CA GLY A 573 3.47 -2.66 -17.29
C GLY A 573 3.81 -2.44 -18.77
N ALA A 574 3.85 -3.52 -19.56
CA ALA A 574 4.06 -3.45 -21.00
C ALA A 574 2.90 -2.75 -21.71
N ILE A 575 1.65 -2.95 -21.28
CA ILE A 575 0.49 -2.21 -21.81
C ILE A 575 0.61 -0.73 -21.47
N SER A 576 0.96 -0.38 -20.23
CA SER A 576 1.18 1.01 -19.78
C SER A 576 2.23 1.72 -20.62
N TRP A 577 3.37 1.06 -20.88
CA TRP A 577 4.38 1.55 -21.81
C TRP A 577 3.87 1.64 -23.25
N PHE A 578 3.12 0.64 -23.71
CA PHE A 578 2.58 0.63 -25.06
C PHE A 578 1.65 1.82 -25.29
N VAL A 579 0.67 2.09 -24.42
CA VAL A 579 -0.33 3.15 -24.66
C VAL A 579 0.24 4.56 -24.50
N SER A 580 1.31 4.72 -23.72
CA SER A 580 1.96 6.00 -23.43
C SER A 580 3.05 6.41 -24.43
N THR A 581 3.34 5.59 -25.44
CA THR A 581 4.47 5.84 -26.39
C THR A 581 4.06 5.90 -27.86
N ARG A 582 2.79 5.67 -28.20
CA ARG A 582 2.36 5.49 -29.62
C ARG A 582 2.09 6.79 -30.37
N SER A 583 2.00 7.92 -29.68
CA SER A 583 1.86 9.23 -30.32
C SER A 583 3.14 10.04 -30.18
N ARG A 584 3.42 10.91 -31.17
CA ARG A 584 4.42 11.98 -31.02
C ARG A 584 3.91 13.12 -30.13
N ASN A 585 2.60 13.20 -29.91
CA ASN A 585 1.99 14.21 -29.05
C ASN A 585 1.95 13.73 -27.59
N LYS A 586 2.63 14.46 -26.70
CA LYS A 586 2.75 14.13 -25.27
C LYS A 586 1.42 14.13 -24.54
N GLU A 587 0.58 15.15 -24.73
CA GLU A 587 -0.73 15.26 -24.07
C GLU A 587 -1.66 14.09 -24.42
N LEU A 588 -1.61 13.60 -25.65
CA LEU A 588 -2.42 12.44 -26.05
C LEU A 588 -1.92 11.16 -25.36
N ASN A 589 -0.61 10.99 -25.23
CA ASN A 589 -0.03 9.86 -24.51
C ASN A 589 -0.37 9.91 -23.02
N ASP A 590 -0.34 11.11 -22.42
CA ASP A 590 -0.73 11.33 -21.03
C ASP A 590 -2.22 11.02 -20.82
N ALA A 591 -3.11 11.53 -21.69
CA ALA A 591 -4.54 11.22 -21.63
C ALA A 591 -4.85 9.72 -21.79
N ARG A 592 -4.12 9.00 -22.65
CA ARG A 592 -4.24 7.53 -22.79
C ARG A 592 -3.73 6.80 -21.57
N ARG A 593 -2.60 7.26 -21.02
CA ARG A 593 -2.03 6.71 -19.79
C ARG A 593 -3.02 6.86 -18.65
N ASP A 594 -3.60 8.04 -18.47
CA ASP A 594 -4.56 8.36 -17.41
C ASP A 594 -5.85 7.55 -17.55
N ARG A 595 -6.37 7.41 -18.78
CA ARG A 595 -7.51 6.53 -19.06
C ARG A 595 -7.20 5.08 -18.71
N GLY A 596 -6.02 4.57 -19.04
CA GLY A 596 -5.65 3.22 -18.65
C GLY A 596 -5.40 3.08 -17.15
N THR A 597 -4.90 4.11 -16.47
CA THR A 597 -4.79 4.13 -15.00
C THR A 597 -6.18 4.00 -14.38
N LEU A 598 -7.17 4.71 -14.92
CA LEU A 598 -8.57 4.64 -14.49
C LEU A 598 -9.17 3.23 -14.65
N ILE A 599 -8.97 2.60 -15.81
CA ILE A 599 -9.47 1.23 -16.08
C ILE A 599 -8.77 0.24 -15.14
N SER A 600 -7.44 0.32 -15.04
CA SER A 600 -6.64 -0.55 -14.18
C SER A 600 -7.01 -0.41 -12.70
N SER A 601 -7.25 0.81 -12.21
CA SER A 601 -7.79 1.05 -10.87
C SER A 601 -9.15 0.39 -10.65
N GLY A 602 -10.02 0.42 -11.67
CA GLY A 602 -11.29 -0.31 -11.67
C GLY A 602 -11.05 -1.83 -11.56
N LEU A 603 -10.23 -2.41 -12.44
CA LEU A 603 -9.91 -3.85 -12.43
C LEU A 603 -9.35 -4.31 -11.08
N ILE A 604 -8.46 -3.53 -10.47
CA ILE A 604 -7.89 -3.78 -9.15
C ILE A 604 -8.97 -3.76 -8.07
N ALA A 605 -9.75 -2.66 -7.98
CA ALA A 605 -10.78 -2.51 -6.96
C ALA A 605 -11.84 -3.60 -7.09
N GLY A 606 -12.32 -3.84 -8.32
CA GLY A 606 -13.28 -4.88 -8.64
C GLY A 606 -12.78 -6.28 -8.28
N GLY A 607 -11.63 -6.66 -8.83
CA GLY A 607 -11.05 -8.00 -8.63
C GLY A 607 -10.74 -8.29 -7.17
N ALA A 608 -10.23 -7.30 -6.43
CA ALA A 608 -9.94 -7.45 -5.01
C ALA A 608 -11.22 -7.54 -4.15
N LEU A 609 -12.25 -6.70 -4.41
CA LEU A 609 -13.51 -6.75 -3.68
C LEU A 609 -14.25 -8.06 -3.90
N PHE A 610 -14.34 -8.48 -5.15
CA PHE A 610 -14.99 -9.74 -5.50
C PHE A 610 -14.16 -10.95 -5.07
N GLY A 611 -12.84 -10.80 -4.90
CA GLY A 611 -11.99 -11.78 -4.24
C GLY A 611 -12.34 -11.95 -2.76
N VAL A 612 -12.62 -10.87 -2.03
CA VAL A 612 -13.18 -10.95 -0.66
C VAL A 612 -14.56 -11.58 -0.66
N PHE A 613 -15.41 -11.25 -1.64
CA PHE A 613 -16.72 -11.87 -1.78
C PHE A 613 -16.62 -13.38 -2.07
N ALA A 614 -15.67 -13.81 -2.91
CA ALA A 614 -15.37 -15.23 -3.14
C ALA A 614 -14.92 -15.93 -1.84
N ALA A 615 -14.10 -15.26 -1.04
CA ALA A 615 -13.70 -15.76 0.28
C ALA A 615 -14.93 -15.91 1.22
N LEU A 616 -15.84 -14.94 1.22
CA LEU A 616 -17.10 -15.02 1.98
C LEU A 616 -18.01 -16.14 1.49
N THR A 617 -18.11 -16.38 0.18
CA THR A 617 -18.92 -17.49 -0.35
C THR A 617 -18.34 -18.84 0.05
N ARG A 618 -17.01 -18.97 0.06
CA ARG A 618 -16.35 -20.18 0.57
C ARG A 618 -16.54 -20.33 2.07
N PHE A 619 -16.43 -19.24 2.83
CA PHE A 619 -16.71 -19.22 4.26
C PHE A 619 -18.15 -19.65 4.59
N ALA A 620 -19.12 -19.30 3.73
CA ALA A 620 -20.51 -19.73 3.85
C ALA A 620 -20.74 -21.21 3.45
N GLY A 621 -19.70 -21.96 3.10
CA GLY A 621 -19.76 -23.39 2.79
C GLY A 621 -19.97 -23.72 1.31
N PHE A 622 -19.91 -22.73 0.40
CA PHE A 622 -19.98 -23.01 -1.03
C PHE A 622 -18.59 -23.34 -1.59
N GLU A 623 -18.40 -24.59 -2.02
CA GLU A 623 -17.22 -25.01 -2.76
C GLU A 623 -17.65 -25.61 -4.10
N TYR A 624 -16.99 -25.19 -5.18
CA TYR A 624 -17.20 -25.71 -6.52
C TYR A 624 -15.85 -26.06 -7.13
N THR A 625 -15.73 -27.29 -7.65
CA THR A 625 -14.57 -27.76 -8.38
C THR A 625 -14.97 -28.02 -9.82
N SER A 626 -14.22 -27.44 -10.76
CA SER A 626 -14.44 -27.67 -12.18
C SER A 626 -13.77 -28.98 -12.60
N ASP A 627 -14.55 -29.91 -13.18
CA ASP A 627 -14.05 -31.19 -13.72
C ASP A 627 -13.49 -31.06 -15.15
N MET A 628 -13.20 -29.83 -15.61
CA MET A 628 -12.73 -29.62 -16.98
C MET A 628 -11.34 -30.23 -17.23
N PRO A 629 -11.11 -30.82 -18.42
CA PRO A 629 -9.79 -31.29 -18.80
C PRO A 629 -8.75 -30.16 -18.71
N VAL A 630 -7.58 -30.47 -18.13
CA VAL A 630 -6.51 -29.49 -17.85
C VAL A 630 -6.14 -28.68 -19.09
N ALA A 631 -6.00 -29.32 -20.25
CA ALA A 631 -5.65 -28.63 -21.51
C ALA A 631 -6.72 -27.61 -21.94
N LEU A 632 -8.01 -27.95 -21.78
CA LEU A 632 -9.11 -27.04 -22.10
C LEU A 632 -9.15 -25.87 -21.10
N ASN A 633 -8.98 -26.16 -19.81
CA ASN A 633 -8.97 -25.15 -18.76
C ASN A 633 -7.81 -24.14 -18.93
N GLN A 634 -6.61 -24.62 -19.28
CA GLN A 634 -5.44 -23.79 -19.60
C GLN A 634 -5.66 -22.97 -20.88
N GLY A 635 -6.20 -23.59 -21.94
CA GLY A 635 -6.49 -22.91 -23.21
C GLY A 635 -7.51 -21.79 -23.05
N LEU A 636 -8.59 -22.03 -22.30
CA LEU A 636 -9.58 -21.01 -21.94
C LEU A 636 -8.93 -19.88 -21.13
N GLY A 637 -8.04 -20.20 -20.18
CA GLY A 637 -7.31 -19.21 -19.40
C GLY A 637 -6.49 -18.27 -20.28
N VAL A 638 -5.77 -18.80 -21.27
CA VAL A 638 -5.01 -18.00 -22.25
C VAL A 638 -5.95 -17.09 -23.05
N ILE A 639 -7.04 -17.63 -23.59
CA ILE A 639 -7.98 -16.86 -24.44
C ILE A 639 -8.61 -15.72 -23.65
N VAL A 640 -9.17 -16.04 -22.48
CA VAL A 640 -9.88 -15.08 -21.62
C VAL A 640 -8.94 -13.99 -21.11
N TYR A 641 -7.71 -14.36 -20.75
CA TYR A 641 -6.70 -13.38 -20.34
C TYR A 641 -6.24 -12.48 -21.50
N LEU A 642 -6.07 -13.04 -22.72
CA LEU A 642 -5.79 -12.24 -23.91
C LEU A 642 -6.91 -11.25 -24.23
N LEU A 643 -8.18 -11.64 -24.07
CA LEU A 643 -9.31 -10.73 -24.23
C LEU A 643 -9.25 -9.58 -23.22
N LEU A 644 -8.89 -9.86 -21.97
CA LEU A 644 -8.72 -8.83 -20.95
C LEU A 644 -7.56 -7.87 -21.27
N ILE A 645 -6.42 -8.40 -21.73
CA ILE A 645 -5.26 -7.61 -22.19
C ILE A 645 -5.66 -6.70 -23.35
N LEU A 646 -6.37 -7.25 -24.34
CA LEU A 646 -6.84 -6.51 -25.50
C LEU A 646 -7.85 -5.43 -25.10
N TYR A 647 -8.77 -5.73 -24.18
CA TYR A 647 -9.72 -4.76 -23.63
C TYR A 647 -8.99 -3.59 -22.96
N LEU A 648 -8.05 -3.88 -22.05
CA LEU A 648 -7.30 -2.85 -21.35
C LEU A 648 -6.50 -1.98 -22.32
N GLY A 649 -5.77 -2.60 -23.26
CA GLY A 649 -5.01 -1.86 -24.27
C GLY A 649 -5.90 -1.03 -25.20
N TRP A 650 -6.99 -1.61 -25.71
CA TRP A 650 -7.90 -0.95 -26.63
C TRP A 650 -8.63 0.23 -25.98
N ASP A 651 -9.21 0.05 -24.79
CA ASP A 651 -9.98 1.12 -24.17
C ASP A 651 -9.07 2.23 -23.62
N SER A 652 -7.85 1.91 -23.18
CA SER A 652 -6.84 2.93 -22.84
C SER A 652 -6.46 3.82 -24.04
N MET A 653 -6.33 3.23 -25.23
CA MET A 653 -5.99 3.96 -26.47
C MET A 653 -7.08 4.95 -26.92
N ARG A 654 -8.31 4.81 -26.39
CA ARG A 654 -9.44 5.73 -26.63
C ARG A 654 -9.40 6.99 -25.77
N GLY A 655 -8.34 7.19 -24.96
CA GLY A 655 -8.06 8.47 -24.32
C GLY A 655 -8.07 9.58 -25.37
N LYS A 656 -8.97 10.55 -25.19
CA LYS A 656 -9.10 11.73 -26.05
C LYS A 656 -8.54 12.93 -25.29
N LYS A 657 -8.04 13.91 -26.05
CA LYS A 657 -7.71 15.22 -25.50
C LYS A 657 -8.97 15.83 -24.88
N ALA A 658 -8.78 16.46 -23.72
CA ALA A 658 -9.79 17.34 -23.13
C ALA A 658 -9.91 18.61 -23.97
#